data_AF-A0A369WS08-F1
#
_entry.id   AF-A0A369WS08-F1
#
_cell.length_a   1.000
_cell.length_b   1.000
_cell.length_c   1.000
_cell.angle_alpha   90.00
_cell.angle_beta   90.00
_cell.angle_gamma   90.00
#
_symmetry.space_group_name_H-M   'P 1'
#
loop_
_entity.id
_entity.type
_entity.pdbx_description
1 polymer ?
#
loop_
_entity_poly.entity_id
_entity_poly.type
_entity_poly.pdbx_seq_one_letter_code
_entity_poly.pdbx_strand_id
1 'polypeptide(L)'
;MTPSDHIPLSVLQNASEFTERHLGPDLPQQNQMLEALGLQHLAQLIDQTVPESIRLSQPLALADGKSEAQVLEYLGEVASKNQVNKSYIGSGYYNCRVPNVILRNVLENPGWYTAYTPYQPEIAQGRLEALLNFQQMVMDLTGMDLANASLLDEATAAAEAMALCKRANRKKSNLFLVDDQVHPQTIDVVKTRAEYFGFEVMVGDLDSLLDQQEAFGVLMQYPGTTGAICDIEALIAKAKAQKAMSCVATDLLALVSLKAPGELGADVVFGSAQRFGVPMGFGGPHAAFFATTEKQKRAIPGRMIGVSIDSRGNQALRMAMQTREQHIRREKATSNICTAQALLANMAGFYAIYHGPEGLKRIADRVHRLASILASGLQAAGAELVNNSWFDTLALKTSDQQRILQRGYAAGVNLRPVGDDQIGISLDETTTAADVEQLWELLLGADHGQDLDAIDLTISQGQQDGIPAELRRTSEFLTHPVFNSYHSETEMLRYLKRLENKDFSLTHGMIPLGSCTMKLNASAQMIPLSWPQFANIHPFAPRDQVQGYMQLIDELEAMLVEVTGYDKVSMQPNSGAQGEYAGLLAIRKYQESIGEGHRDICLIPSSAHGTNPASAAMAAMKVVVVECDELGNVDIDDLKAQAEAHKDDLSCLMITYPSTHGVYEEGIKQICDIVHDNGGQVYMDGANMNAQVGLSKPGLIGSDVSHLNLHKTFAIPHGGGGPGMGPIGVKSHLAPFLPNHAVSPIEGPLASMGAVSATPFGSASILTISWAYCALLGAQGLQKSTEVAILNANYLTEKLSAHYPILYRGRNDRVAHECIVDIRPLKEASGISEEDIAKRLMDFGFHAPTMSFPVAGTLMVEPTESESKAELDRFIEAMLTIREEIRQVQEGELDADNNPLKNAPHTQADIVEGDWDRPYSREQAVFPVPSLKHSKFWPSSNRIDNVYGDRNFVCSCPSIDEYR
;
A
#
# COMPACT_ATOMS: atom_id res chain seq x y z
N MET A 1 -58.22 -0.41 -28.82
CA MET A 1 -57.33 -1.19 -27.94
C MET A 1 -55.92 -0.75 -28.27
N THR A 2 -55.37 0.15 -27.45
CA THR A 2 -53.99 0.63 -27.54
C THR A 2 -53.04 -0.50 -27.11
N PRO A 3 -51.85 -0.62 -27.73
CA PRO A 3 -50.85 -1.61 -27.32
C PRO A 3 -50.38 -1.32 -25.89
N SER A 4 -50.17 -2.37 -25.10
CA SER A 4 -49.93 -2.32 -23.66
C SER A 4 -48.73 -1.46 -23.25
N ASP A 5 -48.98 -0.49 -22.36
CA ASP A 5 -48.00 0.33 -21.61
C ASP A 5 -47.18 -0.47 -20.56
N HIS A 6 -46.92 -1.76 -20.78
CA HIS A 6 -46.19 -2.59 -19.82
C HIS A 6 -44.69 -2.58 -20.13
N ILE A 7 -43.92 -1.96 -19.23
CA ILE A 7 -42.46 -2.00 -19.26
C ILE A 7 -42.00 -3.47 -19.09
N PRO A 8 -41.14 -4.01 -19.98
CA PRO A 8 -40.63 -5.37 -19.85
C PRO A 8 -39.92 -5.59 -18.52
N LEU A 9 -40.04 -6.80 -17.93
CA LEU A 9 -39.35 -7.15 -16.68
C LEU A 9 -37.84 -6.94 -16.78
N SER A 10 -37.23 -7.21 -17.93
CA SER A 10 -35.79 -7.01 -18.15
C SER A 10 -35.35 -5.56 -17.96
N VAL A 11 -36.22 -4.59 -18.23
CA VAL A 11 -35.97 -3.17 -17.97
C VAL A 11 -36.19 -2.84 -16.49
N LEU A 12 -37.23 -3.42 -15.87
CA LEU A 12 -37.53 -3.21 -14.44
C LEU A 12 -36.50 -3.86 -13.50
N GLN A 13 -35.78 -4.87 -13.97
CA GLN A 13 -34.70 -5.53 -13.23
C GLN A 13 -33.43 -4.67 -13.12
N ASN A 14 -33.28 -3.66 -13.98
CA ASN A 14 -32.20 -2.67 -13.94
C ASN A 14 -30.81 -3.24 -13.61
N ALA A 15 -30.36 -4.24 -14.38
CA ALA A 15 -29.09 -4.93 -14.10
C ALA A 15 -27.86 -3.99 -14.08
N SER A 16 -27.94 -2.84 -14.76
CA SER A 16 -26.90 -1.81 -14.80
C SER A 16 -27.02 -0.74 -13.70
N GLU A 17 -27.89 -0.93 -12.70
CA GLU A 17 -28.17 0.09 -11.67
C GLU A 17 -26.92 0.65 -10.99
N PHE A 18 -25.89 -0.19 -10.80
CA PHE A 18 -24.66 0.24 -10.14
C PHE A 18 -23.89 1.28 -10.96
N THR A 19 -23.98 1.25 -12.29
CA THR A 19 -23.33 2.26 -13.14
C THR A 19 -23.85 3.66 -12.79
N GLU A 20 -25.15 3.82 -12.53
CA GLU A 20 -25.74 5.10 -12.11
C GLU A 20 -25.40 5.48 -10.66
N ARG A 21 -24.95 4.53 -9.83
CA ARG A 21 -24.43 4.81 -8.47
C ARG A 21 -22.96 5.20 -8.48
N HIS A 22 -22.19 4.59 -9.38
CA HIS A 22 -20.75 4.80 -9.51
C HIS A 22 -20.41 6.09 -10.24
N LEU A 23 -21.21 6.48 -11.23
CA LEU A 23 -21.07 7.75 -11.95
C LEU A 23 -21.70 8.88 -11.15
N GLY A 24 -20.93 9.94 -10.91
CA GLY A 24 -21.43 11.12 -10.22
C GLY A 24 -22.44 11.92 -11.05
N PRO A 25 -22.12 12.30 -12.31
CA PRO A 25 -23.03 13.06 -13.15
C PRO A 25 -24.09 12.16 -13.78
N ASP A 26 -25.36 12.47 -13.54
CA ASP A 26 -26.47 11.83 -14.25
C ASP A 26 -26.52 12.25 -15.74
N LEU A 27 -27.37 11.58 -16.53
CA LEU A 27 -27.45 11.86 -17.97
C LEU A 27 -27.80 13.33 -18.30
N PRO A 28 -28.78 13.99 -17.64
CA PRO A 28 -29.00 15.42 -17.78
C PRO A 28 -27.76 16.28 -17.49
N GLN A 29 -27.03 16.00 -16.41
CA GLN A 29 -25.80 16.71 -16.06
C GLN A 29 -24.70 16.48 -17.10
N GLN A 30 -24.52 15.25 -17.59
CA GLN A 30 -23.59 14.94 -18.68
C GLN A 30 -23.91 15.77 -19.94
N ASN A 31 -25.19 15.88 -20.30
CA ASN A 31 -25.62 16.69 -21.45
C ASN A 31 -25.30 18.18 -21.27
N GLN A 32 -25.50 18.74 -20.07
CA GLN A 32 -25.13 20.13 -19.77
C GLN A 32 -23.62 20.36 -19.86
N MET A 33 -22.82 19.40 -19.41
CA MET A 33 -21.36 19.46 -19.49
C MET A 33 -20.89 19.36 -20.94
N LEU A 34 -21.48 18.49 -21.74
CA LEU A 34 -21.21 18.38 -23.18
C LEU A 34 -21.58 19.67 -23.92
N GLU A 35 -22.74 20.27 -23.61
CA GLU A 35 -23.14 21.57 -24.17
C GLU A 35 -22.13 22.66 -23.83
N ALA A 36 -21.65 22.70 -22.59
CA ALA A 36 -20.60 23.64 -22.18
C ALA A 36 -19.27 23.44 -22.92
N LEU A 37 -19.01 22.24 -23.43
CA LEU A 37 -17.84 21.90 -24.27
C LEU A 37 -18.11 22.05 -25.78
N GLY A 38 -19.33 22.47 -26.17
CA GLY A 38 -19.75 22.58 -27.57
C GLY A 38 -20.00 21.24 -28.27
N LEU A 39 -20.35 20.19 -27.51
CA LEU A 39 -20.50 18.82 -27.99
C LEU A 39 -21.95 18.32 -27.86
N GLN A 40 -22.35 17.39 -28.74
CA GLN A 40 -23.72 16.85 -28.76
C GLN A 40 -23.87 15.54 -27.99
N HIS A 41 -22.81 14.71 -27.95
CA HIS A 41 -22.82 13.41 -27.29
C HIS A 41 -21.42 12.99 -26.86
N LEU A 42 -21.35 12.09 -25.87
CA LEU A 42 -20.08 11.67 -25.28
C LEU A 42 -19.11 11.03 -26.29
N ALA A 43 -19.62 10.26 -27.25
CA ALA A 43 -18.76 9.69 -28.30
C ALA A 43 -18.00 10.77 -29.10
N GLN A 44 -18.56 11.97 -29.28
CA GLN A 44 -17.88 13.07 -29.97
C GLN A 44 -16.68 13.58 -29.17
N LEU A 45 -16.78 13.60 -27.83
CA LEU A 45 -15.65 13.91 -26.96
C LEU A 45 -14.55 12.87 -27.13
N ILE A 46 -14.91 11.59 -27.08
CA ILE A 46 -13.95 10.49 -27.24
C ILE A 46 -13.27 10.53 -28.62
N ASP A 47 -14.01 10.79 -29.68
CA ASP A 47 -13.47 10.97 -31.04
C ASP A 47 -12.49 12.15 -31.13
N GLN A 48 -12.71 13.21 -30.34
CA GLN A 48 -11.83 14.37 -30.29
C GLN A 48 -10.59 14.16 -29.43
N THR A 49 -10.68 13.32 -28.40
CA THR A 49 -9.66 13.16 -27.36
C THR A 49 -8.75 11.95 -27.57
N VAL A 50 -9.32 10.77 -27.86
CA VAL A 50 -8.57 9.50 -27.94
C VAL A 50 -8.13 9.23 -29.38
N PRO A 51 -6.83 9.04 -29.67
CA PRO A 51 -6.35 8.80 -31.03
C PRO A 51 -7.02 7.58 -31.68
N GLU A 52 -7.51 7.75 -32.91
CA GLU A 52 -8.20 6.67 -33.66
C GLU A 52 -7.33 5.41 -33.80
N SER A 53 -6.02 5.58 -33.91
CA SER A 53 -5.03 4.50 -34.08
C SER A 53 -5.00 3.49 -32.94
N ILE A 54 -5.44 3.84 -31.73
CA ILE A 54 -5.42 2.99 -30.53
C ILE A 54 -6.80 2.58 -30.03
N ARG A 55 -7.87 3.13 -30.61
CA ARG A 55 -9.23 2.90 -30.14
C ARG A 55 -9.67 1.47 -30.44
N LEU A 56 -10.40 0.88 -29.49
CA LEU A 56 -11.03 -0.40 -29.68
C LEU A 56 -12.14 -0.31 -30.72
N SER A 57 -12.12 -1.22 -31.68
CA SER A 57 -13.17 -1.37 -32.69
C SER A 57 -14.37 -2.18 -32.21
N GLN A 58 -14.23 -2.89 -31.09
CA GLN A 58 -15.25 -3.74 -30.48
C GLN A 58 -15.29 -3.48 -28.97
N PRO A 59 -16.46 -3.60 -28.32
CA PRO A 59 -16.56 -3.53 -26.87
C PRO A 59 -15.71 -4.60 -26.18
N LEU A 60 -15.45 -4.41 -24.88
CA LEU A 60 -14.79 -5.43 -24.06
C LEU A 60 -15.60 -6.74 -24.08
N ALA A 61 -14.91 -7.86 -24.24
CA ALA A 61 -15.46 -9.20 -24.17
C ALA A 61 -15.69 -9.65 -22.71
N LEU A 62 -16.36 -8.81 -21.94
CA LEU A 62 -16.77 -9.08 -20.56
C LEU A 62 -18.28 -9.31 -20.48
N ALA A 63 -18.73 -9.92 -19.39
CA ALA A 63 -20.15 -10.05 -19.10
C ALA A 63 -20.80 -8.66 -18.88
N ASP A 64 -22.12 -8.61 -19.01
CA ASP A 64 -22.92 -7.46 -18.60
C ASP A 64 -22.82 -7.24 -17.09
N GLY A 65 -23.04 -5.98 -16.67
CA GLY A 65 -23.05 -5.61 -15.26
C GLY A 65 -24.15 -6.34 -14.47
N LYS A 66 -23.86 -6.61 -13.21
CA LYS A 66 -24.77 -7.26 -12.25
C LYS A 66 -25.18 -6.27 -11.16
N SER A 67 -26.35 -6.51 -10.55
CA SER A 67 -26.77 -5.73 -9.38
C SER A 67 -25.88 -6.00 -8.16
N GLU A 68 -25.90 -5.08 -7.19
CA GLU A 68 -25.16 -5.25 -5.94
C GLU A 68 -25.55 -6.55 -5.21
N ALA A 69 -26.85 -6.88 -5.20
CA ALA A 69 -27.36 -8.10 -4.60
C ALA A 69 -26.82 -9.36 -5.29
N GLN A 70 -26.80 -9.39 -6.63
CA GLN A 70 -26.28 -10.54 -7.39
C GLN A 70 -24.78 -10.73 -7.19
N VAL A 71 -24.02 -9.64 -7.10
CA VAL A 71 -22.58 -9.67 -6.85
C VAL A 71 -22.26 -10.21 -5.46
N LEU A 72 -22.98 -9.76 -4.43
CA LEU A 72 -22.80 -10.24 -3.06
C LEU A 72 -23.26 -11.69 -2.90
N GLU A 73 -24.36 -12.09 -3.53
CA GLU A 73 -24.83 -13.48 -3.54
C GLU A 73 -23.77 -14.40 -4.19
N TYR A 74 -23.28 -14.02 -5.37
CA TYR A 74 -22.23 -14.76 -6.07
C TYR A 74 -20.94 -14.86 -5.27
N LEU A 75 -20.45 -13.75 -4.72
CA LEU A 75 -19.26 -13.77 -3.88
C LEU A 75 -19.48 -14.64 -2.64
N GLY A 76 -20.68 -14.68 -2.08
CA GLY A 76 -21.03 -15.60 -1.00
C GLY A 76 -20.89 -17.06 -1.39
N GLU A 77 -21.35 -17.42 -2.60
CA GLU A 77 -21.16 -18.77 -3.17
C GLU A 77 -19.67 -19.10 -3.38
N VAL A 78 -18.90 -18.16 -3.94
CA VAL A 78 -17.44 -18.32 -4.12
C VAL A 78 -16.74 -18.48 -2.78
N ALA A 79 -17.04 -17.60 -1.82
CA ALA A 79 -16.50 -17.64 -0.47
C ALA A 79 -16.80 -18.97 0.23
N SER A 80 -18.01 -19.54 0.04
CA SER A 80 -18.41 -20.82 0.63
C SER A 80 -17.56 -22.03 0.20
N LYS A 81 -16.79 -21.89 -0.89
CA LYS A 81 -15.85 -22.92 -1.37
C LYS A 81 -14.51 -22.90 -0.62
N ASN A 82 -14.25 -21.88 0.19
CA ASN A 82 -13.10 -21.85 1.09
C ASN A 82 -13.44 -22.56 2.42
N GLN A 83 -12.49 -23.31 2.95
CA GLN A 83 -12.59 -24.01 4.23
C GLN A 83 -11.81 -23.25 5.29
N VAL A 84 -12.51 -22.67 6.26
CA VAL A 84 -11.90 -21.90 7.36
C VAL A 84 -11.43 -22.87 8.46
N ASN A 85 -10.29 -23.50 8.23
CA ASN A 85 -9.65 -24.41 9.18
C ASN A 85 -8.80 -23.65 10.21
N LYS A 86 -8.64 -24.23 11.40
CA LYS A 86 -7.69 -23.73 12.40
C LYS A 86 -6.28 -23.95 11.86
N SER A 87 -5.54 -22.88 11.61
CA SER A 87 -4.24 -22.97 10.96
C SER A 87 -3.12 -22.62 11.93
N TYR A 88 -2.37 -23.63 12.34
CA TYR A 88 -1.17 -23.52 13.19
C TYR A 88 0.12 -23.58 12.35
N ILE A 89 0.07 -23.08 11.11
CA ILE A 89 1.21 -23.09 10.18
C ILE A 89 2.28 -22.08 10.61
N GLY A 90 1.88 -20.94 11.17
CA GLY A 90 2.77 -19.83 11.52
C GLY A 90 3.47 -19.26 10.30
N SER A 91 4.80 -19.26 10.30
CA SER A 91 5.59 -18.72 9.17
C SER A 91 5.28 -17.25 8.87
N GLY A 92 5.04 -16.45 9.92
CA GLY A 92 4.80 -15.00 9.81
C GLY A 92 3.31 -14.61 9.79
N TYR A 93 2.40 -15.59 9.78
CA TYR A 93 0.96 -15.36 9.79
C TYR A 93 0.32 -16.16 10.92
N TYR A 94 -0.37 -15.45 11.81
CA TYR A 94 -0.96 -16.02 13.01
C TYR A 94 -2.38 -15.50 13.14
N ASN A 95 -3.34 -16.36 13.48
CA ASN A 95 -4.70 -15.88 13.64
C ASN A 95 -4.78 -14.94 14.86
N CYS A 96 -5.62 -13.92 14.78
CA CYS A 96 -5.79 -12.95 15.86
C CYS A 96 -7.24 -12.54 16.02
N ARG A 97 -7.58 -11.99 17.18
CA ARG A 97 -8.93 -11.45 17.42
C ARG A 97 -8.93 -9.97 17.08
N VAL A 98 -9.36 -9.64 15.85
CA VAL A 98 -9.60 -8.25 15.44
C VAL A 98 -10.67 -7.65 16.37
N PRO A 99 -10.38 -6.58 17.14
CA PRO A 99 -11.37 -5.99 18.02
C PRO A 99 -12.53 -5.41 17.20
N ASN A 100 -13.77 -5.80 17.50
CA ASN A 100 -14.95 -5.39 16.72
C ASN A 100 -15.10 -3.86 16.61
N VAL A 101 -14.67 -3.11 17.63
CA VAL A 101 -14.68 -1.64 17.59
C VAL A 101 -13.73 -1.08 16.54
N ILE A 102 -12.58 -1.73 16.31
CA ILE A 102 -11.61 -1.34 15.27
C ILE A 102 -12.11 -1.81 13.89
N LEU A 103 -12.58 -3.07 13.80
CA LEU A 103 -13.16 -3.61 12.57
C LEU A 103 -14.24 -2.68 12.01
N ARG A 104 -15.24 -2.36 12.85
CA ARG A 104 -16.40 -1.56 12.45
C ARG A 104 -16.08 -0.09 12.20
N ASN A 105 -15.27 0.53 13.07
CA ASN A 105 -15.10 1.98 13.06
C ASN A 105 -13.81 2.45 12.35
N VAL A 106 -13.01 1.51 11.81
CA VAL A 106 -11.79 1.82 11.02
C VAL A 106 -11.83 1.08 9.68
N LEU A 107 -11.80 -0.26 9.67
CA LEU A 107 -11.74 -1.04 8.42
C LEU A 107 -13.03 -0.90 7.59
N GLU A 108 -14.18 -0.89 8.25
CA GLU A 108 -15.51 -0.73 7.62
C GLU A 108 -16.00 0.73 7.59
N ASN A 109 -15.15 1.70 7.95
CA ASN A 109 -15.52 3.11 8.03
C ASN A 109 -14.88 3.94 6.90
N PRO A 110 -15.67 4.48 5.95
CA PRO A 110 -15.13 5.27 4.83
C PRO A 110 -14.40 6.54 5.27
N GLY A 111 -14.67 7.05 6.47
CA GLY A 111 -13.90 8.16 7.05
C GLY A 111 -12.41 7.85 7.21
N TRP A 112 -12.04 6.58 7.36
CA TRP A 112 -10.66 6.12 7.52
C TRP A 112 -10.02 5.61 6.23
N TYR A 113 -10.78 4.89 5.39
CA TYR A 113 -10.19 4.20 4.24
C TYR A 113 -10.23 4.99 2.93
N THR A 114 -11.03 6.06 2.79
CA THR A 114 -11.18 6.76 1.50
C THR A 114 -10.14 7.84 1.23
N ALA A 115 -9.56 8.44 2.28
CA ALA A 115 -8.47 9.40 2.10
C ALA A 115 -7.19 8.72 1.59
N TYR A 116 -6.26 9.48 1.04
CA TYR A 116 -4.94 8.96 0.63
C TYR A 116 -3.80 9.52 1.50
N THR A 117 -2.57 9.35 1.03
CA THR A 117 -1.34 9.82 1.69
C THR A 117 -1.53 11.24 2.25
N PRO A 118 -1.10 11.52 3.50
CA PRO A 118 -1.33 12.82 4.16
C PRO A 118 -0.41 13.93 3.62
N TYR A 119 -0.50 14.22 2.31
CA TYR A 119 0.22 15.32 1.65
C TYR A 119 -0.20 16.69 2.17
N GLN A 120 -1.46 16.82 2.59
CA GLN A 120 -2.04 18.02 3.19
C GLN A 120 -2.22 17.80 4.70
N PRO A 121 -1.18 18.00 5.52
CA PRO A 121 -1.18 17.55 6.91
C PRO A 121 -2.19 18.27 7.80
N GLU A 122 -2.55 19.52 7.49
CA GLU A 122 -3.50 20.33 8.28
C GLU A 122 -4.92 19.75 8.32
N ILE A 123 -5.25 18.91 7.34
CA ILE A 123 -6.53 18.19 7.20
C ILE A 123 -6.30 16.67 7.26
N ALA A 124 -5.23 16.23 7.92
CA ALA A 124 -4.83 14.84 8.05
C ALA A 124 -4.21 14.49 9.42
N GLN A 125 -4.40 15.34 10.43
CA GLN A 125 -3.78 15.19 11.74
C GLN A 125 -4.21 13.90 12.46
N GLY A 126 -5.40 13.38 12.17
CA GLY A 126 -5.91 12.14 12.75
C GLY A 126 -5.11 10.92 12.33
N ARG A 127 -4.99 10.65 11.02
CA ARG A 127 -4.17 9.52 10.54
C ARG A 127 -2.68 9.73 10.77
N LEU A 128 -2.20 10.98 10.77
CA LEU A 128 -0.81 11.27 11.15
C LEU A 128 -0.55 10.91 12.62
N GLU A 129 -1.47 11.23 13.54
CA GLU A 129 -1.36 10.82 14.94
C GLU A 129 -1.41 9.29 15.09
N ALA A 130 -2.33 8.62 14.37
CA ALA A 130 -2.41 7.16 14.38
C ALA A 130 -1.13 6.48 13.88
N LEU A 131 -0.52 6.99 12.80
CA LEU A 131 0.75 6.48 12.28
C LEU A 131 1.93 6.79 13.21
N LEU A 132 1.92 7.93 13.91
CA LEU A 132 2.92 8.24 14.93
C LEU A 132 2.80 7.29 16.12
N ASN A 133 1.58 6.93 16.53
CA ASN A 133 1.36 5.91 17.56
C ASN A 133 1.86 4.54 17.12
N PHE A 134 1.67 4.17 15.85
CA PHE A 134 2.27 2.96 15.29
C PHE A 134 3.80 2.99 15.37
N GLN A 135 4.45 4.11 14.99
CA GLN A 135 5.90 4.27 15.15
C GLN A 135 6.34 4.14 16.60
N GLN A 136 5.64 4.79 17.54
CA GLN A 136 5.95 4.69 18.98
C GLN A 136 5.84 3.25 19.47
N MET A 137 4.76 2.56 19.10
CA MET A 137 4.55 1.15 19.46
C MET A 137 5.71 0.28 18.97
N VAL A 138 6.13 0.47 17.71
CA VAL A 138 7.25 -0.28 17.13
C VAL A 138 8.55 0.05 17.86
N MET A 139 8.86 1.33 18.11
CA MET A 139 10.08 1.73 18.82
C MET A 139 10.14 1.13 20.23
N ASP A 140 9.05 1.20 20.99
CA ASP A 140 8.98 0.64 22.35
C ASP A 140 9.16 -0.88 22.36
N LEU A 141 8.50 -1.60 21.43
CA LEU A 141 8.57 -3.06 21.41
C LEU A 141 9.92 -3.56 20.91
N THR A 142 10.50 -2.91 19.91
CA THR A 142 11.78 -3.30 19.30
C THR A 142 13.02 -2.76 20.03
N GLY A 143 12.86 -1.75 20.89
CA GLY A 143 13.96 -1.08 21.58
C GLY A 143 14.82 -0.21 20.66
N MET A 144 14.25 0.25 19.54
CA MET A 144 14.95 1.01 18.51
C MET A 144 14.63 2.52 18.59
N ASP A 145 15.55 3.34 18.08
CA ASP A 145 15.43 4.81 18.14
C ASP A 145 14.39 5.38 17.17
N LEU A 146 14.16 4.73 16.03
CA LEU A 146 13.33 5.22 14.93
C LEU A 146 12.52 4.08 14.30
N ALA A 147 11.30 4.37 13.88
CA ALA A 147 10.47 3.48 13.07
C ALA A 147 9.78 4.25 11.92
N ASN A 148 9.49 3.57 10.82
CA ASN A 148 8.77 4.14 9.70
C ASN A 148 7.23 3.94 9.79
N ALA A 149 6.50 4.59 8.88
CA ALA A 149 5.04 4.52 8.78
C ALA A 149 4.60 3.42 7.79
N SER A 150 5.18 2.22 8.02
CA SER A 150 4.99 0.93 7.35
C SER A 150 5.74 0.68 6.04
N LEU A 151 5.99 -0.62 5.79
CA LEU A 151 6.34 -1.24 4.51
C LEU A 151 5.26 -2.23 4.07
N LEU A 152 5.49 -2.92 2.95
CA LEU A 152 4.50 -3.74 2.24
C LEU A 152 4.22 -5.09 2.90
N ASP A 153 5.27 -5.83 3.27
CA ASP A 153 5.23 -7.12 3.97
C ASP A 153 6.61 -7.43 4.60
N GLU A 154 6.71 -8.48 5.42
CA GLU A 154 7.95 -8.82 6.12
C GLU A 154 9.12 -9.14 5.16
N ALA A 155 8.83 -9.84 4.06
CA ALA A 155 9.84 -10.29 3.12
C ALA A 155 10.47 -9.12 2.34
N THR A 156 9.64 -8.16 1.92
CA THR A 156 10.10 -6.91 1.31
C THR A 156 10.82 -6.01 2.32
N ALA A 157 10.40 -6.00 3.59
CA ALA A 157 11.12 -5.31 4.65
C ALA A 157 12.54 -5.89 4.88
N ALA A 158 12.70 -7.21 4.78
CA ALA A 158 14.01 -7.87 4.83
C ALA A 158 14.92 -7.45 3.66
N ALA A 159 14.37 -7.39 2.45
CA ALA A 159 15.10 -6.94 1.28
C ALA A 159 15.53 -5.46 1.40
N GLU A 160 14.68 -4.62 1.98
CA GLU A 160 15.03 -3.23 2.31
C GLU A 160 16.08 -3.12 3.42
N ALA A 161 16.06 -4.01 4.41
CA ALA A 161 17.08 -4.07 5.46
C ALA A 161 18.46 -4.40 4.88
N MET A 162 18.54 -5.39 3.99
CA MET A 162 19.76 -5.72 3.23
C MET A 162 20.27 -4.50 2.44
N ALA A 163 19.37 -3.82 1.70
CA ALA A 163 19.74 -2.64 0.93
C ALA A 163 20.23 -1.48 1.81
N LEU A 164 19.56 -1.24 2.96
CA LEU A 164 19.98 -0.26 3.95
C LEU A 164 21.38 -0.58 4.48
N CYS A 165 21.65 -1.84 4.86
CA CYS A 165 22.97 -2.25 5.34
C CYS A 165 24.06 -1.95 4.31
N LYS A 166 23.81 -2.22 3.03
CA LYS A 166 24.78 -1.90 1.98
C LYS A 166 24.99 -0.39 1.81
N ARG A 167 23.92 0.42 1.86
CA ARG A 167 24.01 1.88 1.74
C ARG A 167 24.70 2.54 2.93
N ALA A 168 24.46 2.01 4.14
CA ALA A 168 24.93 2.58 5.39
C ALA A 168 26.34 2.10 5.79
N ASN A 169 26.75 0.91 5.35
CA ASN A 169 28.05 0.35 5.65
C ASN A 169 29.11 0.76 4.60
N ARG A 170 30.37 0.88 5.04
CA ARG A 170 31.53 1.16 4.17
C ARG A 170 32.34 -0.10 3.80
N LYS A 171 31.91 -1.28 4.25
CA LYS A 171 32.58 -2.55 3.95
C LYS A 171 32.50 -2.85 2.46
N LYS A 172 33.62 -3.28 1.87
CA LYS A 172 33.72 -3.56 0.44
C LYS A 172 33.06 -4.88 0.03
N SER A 173 32.80 -5.78 0.98
CA SER A 173 32.13 -7.07 0.73
C SER A 173 30.76 -6.88 0.07
N ASN A 174 30.43 -7.75 -0.87
CA ASN A 174 29.10 -7.86 -1.48
C ASN A 174 28.30 -9.04 -0.91
N LEU A 175 28.84 -9.73 0.10
CA LEU A 175 28.20 -10.87 0.74
C LEU A 175 27.25 -10.42 1.86
N PHE A 176 26.03 -10.94 1.82
CA PHE A 176 25.02 -10.86 2.87
C PHE A 176 24.75 -12.27 3.41
N LEU A 177 24.85 -12.44 4.73
CA LEU A 177 24.59 -13.74 5.37
C LEU A 177 23.16 -13.78 5.89
N VAL A 178 22.50 -14.91 5.71
CA VAL A 178 21.13 -15.11 6.17
C VAL A 178 21.08 -16.40 6.98
N ASP A 179 20.56 -16.32 8.20
CA ASP A 179 20.34 -17.47 9.06
C ASP A 179 19.30 -18.44 8.43
N ASP A 180 19.53 -19.74 8.52
CA ASP A 180 18.58 -20.74 8.03
C ASP A 180 17.27 -20.82 8.82
N GLN A 181 17.21 -20.17 9.99
CA GLN A 181 16.00 -19.97 10.77
C GLN A 181 15.14 -18.81 10.27
N VAL A 182 15.52 -18.09 9.22
CA VAL A 182 14.66 -17.08 8.61
C VAL A 182 13.54 -17.74 7.81
N HIS A 183 12.35 -17.14 7.80
CA HIS A 183 11.20 -17.63 7.04
C HIS A 183 11.55 -17.85 5.56
N PRO A 184 11.12 -18.99 4.96
CA PRO A 184 11.52 -19.36 3.60
C PRO A 184 11.09 -18.34 2.54
N GLN A 185 9.89 -17.75 2.67
CA GLN A 185 9.43 -16.67 1.77
C GLN A 185 10.26 -15.38 1.92
N THR A 186 10.76 -15.10 3.13
CA THR A 186 11.63 -13.95 3.39
C THR A 186 12.98 -14.16 2.72
N ILE A 187 13.54 -15.36 2.79
CA ILE A 187 14.78 -15.73 2.08
C ILE A 187 14.60 -15.60 0.55
N ASP A 188 13.46 -16.04 0.02
CA ASP A 188 13.15 -16.01 -1.42
C ASP A 188 13.15 -14.57 -1.97
N VAL A 189 12.44 -13.65 -1.30
CA VAL A 189 12.42 -12.23 -1.70
C VAL A 189 13.79 -11.56 -1.52
N VAL A 190 14.53 -11.87 -0.46
CA VAL A 190 15.89 -11.35 -0.24
C VAL A 190 16.83 -11.79 -1.36
N LYS A 191 16.80 -13.07 -1.75
CA LYS A 191 17.60 -13.59 -2.88
C LYS A 191 17.22 -12.91 -4.19
N THR A 192 15.93 -12.78 -4.45
CA THR A 192 15.41 -12.13 -5.66
C THR A 192 15.87 -10.67 -5.75
N ARG A 193 15.86 -9.95 -4.64
CA ARG A 193 16.36 -8.55 -4.60
C ARG A 193 17.88 -8.47 -4.71
N ALA A 194 18.60 -9.39 -4.07
CA ALA A 194 20.06 -9.41 -4.06
C ALA A 194 20.66 -9.58 -5.45
N GLU A 195 20.03 -10.43 -6.28
CA GLU A 195 20.51 -10.76 -7.62
C GLU A 195 20.76 -9.50 -8.46
N TYR A 196 19.77 -8.63 -8.60
CA TYR A 196 19.89 -7.40 -9.38
C TYR A 196 20.51 -6.24 -8.60
N PHE A 197 20.84 -6.40 -7.33
CA PHE A 197 21.79 -5.50 -6.66
C PHE A 197 23.25 -5.93 -6.84
N GLY A 198 23.51 -7.11 -7.41
CA GLY A 198 24.84 -7.71 -7.48
C GLY A 198 25.37 -8.11 -6.10
N PHE A 199 24.47 -8.48 -5.18
CA PHE A 199 24.83 -8.97 -3.86
C PHE A 199 24.84 -10.50 -3.86
N GLU A 200 25.81 -11.07 -3.16
CA GLU A 200 25.85 -12.51 -2.90
C GLU A 200 25.07 -12.79 -1.61
N VAL A 201 24.18 -13.78 -1.63
CA VAL A 201 23.43 -14.22 -0.44
C VAL A 201 23.84 -15.64 -0.10
N MET A 202 24.33 -15.84 1.12
CA MET A 202 24.64 -17.16 1.65
C MET A 202 23.72 -17.47 2.82
N VAL A 203 23.03 -18.61 2.73
CA VAL A 203 22.06 -19.07 3.73
C VAL A 203 22.66 -20.27 4.47
N GLY A 204 22.54 -20.30 5.79
CA GLY A 204 22.98 -21.42 6.62
C GLY A 204 23.04 -21.06 8.10
N ASP A 205 23.62 -21.94 8.91
CA ASP A 205 23.91 -21.68 10.32
C ASP A 205 24.77 -20.42 10.47
N LEU A 206 24.17 -19.35 11.02
CA LEU A 206 24.78 -18.03 10.99
C LEU A 206 26.06 -17.98 11.84
N ASP A 207 26.14 -18.73 12.94
CA ASP A 207 27.32 -18.75 13.80
C ASP A 207 28.54 -19.28 13.05
N SER A 208 28.39 -20.42 12.36
CA SER A 208 29.42 -21.01 11.51
C SER A 208 29.79 -20.10 10.33
N LEU A 209 28.79 -19.45 9.71
CA LEU A 209 29.03 -18.54 8.59
C LEU A 209 29.82 -17.29 9.01
N LEU A 210 29.51 -16.72 10.18
CA LEU A 210 30.23 -15.57 10.75
C LEU A 210 31.70 -15.88 11.05
N ASP A 211 32.03 -17.13 11.40
CA ASP A 211 33.41 -17.57 11.62
C ASP A 211 34.20 -17.76 10.30
N GLN A 212 33.50 -17.98 9.18
CA GLN A 212 34.10 -18.34 7.89
C GLN A 212 34.13 -17.19 6.87
N GLN A 213 33.21 -16.23 6.98
CA GLN A 213 32.93 -15.26 5.93
C GLN A 213 32.90 -13.82 6.44
N GLU A 214 33.37 -12.90 5.58
CA GLU A 214 33.27 -11.47 5.82
C GLU A 214 32.10 -10.83 5.07
N ALA A 215 31.04 -10.48 5.78
CA ALA A 215 29.81 -9.94 5.18
C ALA A 215 29.61 -8.45 5.46
N PHE A 216 28.87 -7.73 4.60
CA PHE A 216 28.49 -6.33 4.86
C PHE A 216 27.30 -6.22 5.83
N GLY A 217 26.48 -7.26 5.90
CA GLY A 217 25.37 -7.37 6.82
C GLY A 217 24.95 -8.82 7.02
N VAL A 218 24.20 -9.06 8.09
CA VAL A 218 23.63 -10.36 8.42
C VAL A 218 22.13 -10.22 8.73
N LEU A 219 21.36 -11.24 8.40
CA LEU A 219 19.94 -11.35 8.73
C LEU A 219 19.70 -12.59 9.58
N MET A 220 19.03 -12.40 10.71
CA MET A 220 18.55 -13.44 11.62
C MET A 220 17.08 -13.24 11.94
N GLN A 221 16.43 -14.25 12.52
CA GLN A 221 15.02 -14.18 12.92
C GLN A 221 14.83 -14.57 14.39
N TYR A 222 14.01 -13.81 15.12
CA TYR A 222 13.84 -13.92 16.57
C TYR A 222 12.37 -13.74 16.99
N PRO A 223 11.64 -14.81 17.37
CA PRO A 223 12.03 -16.22 17.35
C PRO A 223 12.27 -16.75 15.94
N GLY A 224 13.09 -17.80 15.80
CA GLY A 224 13.36 -18.44 14.51
C GLY A 224 12.13 -19.11 13.90
N THR A 225 12.20 -19.46 12.62
CA THR A 225 11.06 -19.99 11.86
C THR A 225 10.51 -21.31 12.41
N THR A 226 11.33 -22.09 13.12
CA THR A 226 10.91 -23.33 13.79
C THR A 226 10.41 -23.09 15.22
N GLY A 227 10.49 -21.84 15.71
CA GLY A 227 10.10 -21.42 17.05
C GLY A 227 11.25 -21.22 18.03
N ALA A 228 12.47 -21.62 17.67
CA ALA A 228 13.64 -21.49 18.53
C ALA A 228 13.89 -20.04 18.97
N ILE A 229 14.16 -19.84 20.26
CA ILE A 229 14.64 -18.56 20.79
C ILE A 229 16.15 -18.69 20.95
N CYS A 230 16.90 -18.12 20.00
CA CYS A 230 18.36 -18.14 19.95
C CYS A 230 18.97 -16.93 20.69
N ASP A 231 20.19 -17.10 21.21
CA ASP A 231 21.00 -16.00 21.74
C ASP A 231 21.54 -15.13 20.59
N ILE A 232 20.71 -14.17 20.15
CA ILE A 232 21.09 -13.25 19.08
C ILE A 232 22.11 -12.20 19.52
N GLU A 233 22.31 -11.96 20.81
CA GLU A 233 23.29 -10.98 21.31
C GLU A 233 24.72 -11.43 20.94
N ALA A 234 25.01 -12.72 21.12
CA ALA A 234 26.28 -13.30 20.72
C ALA A 234 26.54 -13.19 19.20
N LEU A 235 25.53 -13.49 18.38
CA LEU A 235 25.60 -13.40 16.91
C LEU A 235 25.80 -11.95 16.45
N ILE A 236 25.07 -11.00 17.05
CA ILE A 236 25.22 -9.56 16.80
C ILE A 236 26.62 -9.10 17.18
N ALA A 237 27.15 -9.53 18.33
CA ALA A 237 28.51 -9.18 18.76
C ALA A 237 29.57 -9.70 17.77
N LYS A 238 29.43 -10.95 17.29
CA LYS A 238 30.30 -11.51 16.24
C LYS A 238 30.22 -10.71 14.93
N ALA A 239 29.01 -10.40 14.44
CA ALA A 239 28.81 -9.59 13.24
C ALA A 239 29.45 -8.18 13.38
N LYS A 240 29.27 -7.55 14.54
CA LYS A 240 29.84 -6.23 14.84
C LYS A 240 31.37 -6.25 14.93
N ALA A 241 31.97 -7.32 15.47
CA ALA A 241 33.43 -7.48 15.53
C ALA A 241 34.08 -7.42 14.13
N GLN A 242 33.38 -7.92 13.11
CA GLN A 242 33.80 -7.82 11.71
C GLN A 242 33.17 -6.64 10.93
N LYS A 243 32.56 -5.67 11.63
CA LYS A 243 31.91 -4.46 11.07
C LYS A 243 30.77 -4.75 10.09
N ALA A 244 30.11 -5.90 10.22
CA ALA A 244 28.84 -6.17 9.55
C ALA A 244 27.71 -5.51 10.34
N MET A 245 26.65 -5.06 9.65
CA MET A 245 25.42 -4.60 10.30
C MET A 245 24.48 -5.79 10.57
N SER A 246 23.72 -5.75 11.66
CA SER A 246 22.77 -6.81 12.01
C SER A 246 21.31 -6.42 11.76
N CYS A 247 20.60 -7.29 11.05
CA CYS A 247 19.17 -7.19 10.80
C CYS A 247 18.44 -8.32 11.52
N VAL A 248 17.36 -7.99 12.24
CA VAL A 248 16.55 -8.97 12.97
C VAL A 248 15.10 -8.90 12.50
N ALA A 249 14.63 -9.96 11.85
CA ALA A 249 13.20 -10.22 11.65
C ALA A 249 12.58 -10.70 12.97
N THR A 250 11.43 -10.17 13.38
CA THR A 250 10.84 -10.49 14.69
C THR A 250 9.32 -10.34 14.72
N ASP A 251 8.71 -10.76 15.83
CA ASP A 251 7.27 -10.79 16.06
C ASP A 251 6.91 -9.86 17.23
N LEU A 252 6.03 -8.88 17.01
CA LEU A 252 5.67 -7.87 18.00
C LEU A 252 5.01 -8.47 19.27
N LEU A 253 4.28 -9.58 19.15
CA LEU A 253 3.67 -10.25 20.31
C LEU A 253 4.73 -11.01 21.10
N ALA A 254 5.68 -11.67 20.44
CA ALA A 254 6.80 -12.32 21.12
C ALA A 254 7.64 -11.30 21.90
N LEU A 255 7.87 -10.12 21.33
CA LEU A 255 8.61 -9.02 21.99
C LEU A 255 7.91 -8.43 23.22
N VAL A 256 6.66 -8.79 23.50
CA VAL A 256 6.03 -8.49 24.80
C VAL A 256 6.72 -9.27 25.93
N SER A 257 7.15 -10.51 25.66
CA SER A 257 7.76 -11.41 26.63
C SER A 257 9.28 -11.54 26.47
N LEU A 258 9.83 -11.23 25.29
CA LEU A 258 11.24 -11.37 24.94
C LEU A 258 12.00 -10.03 24.98
N LYS A 259 13.27 -10.06 25.37
CA LYS A 259 14.16 -8.89 25.29
C LYS A 259 14.14 -8.30 23.88
N ALA A 260 14.02 -7.00 23.81
CA ALA A 260 13.89 -6.28 22.55
C ALA A 260 15.22 -6.36 21.76
N PRO A 261 15.23 -6.59 20.43
CA PRO A 261 16.47 -6.74 19.67
C PRO A 261 17.38 -5.50 19.71
N GLY A 262 16.82 -4.29 19.88
CA GLY A 262 17.61 -3.07 20.08
C GLY A 262 18.41 -3.08 21.38
N GLU A 263 17.89 -3.67 22.45
CA GLU A 263 18.61 -3.86 23.72
C GLU A 263 19.76 -4.87 23.55
N LEU A 264 19.62 -5.81 22.62
CA LEU A 264 20.62 -6.82 22.26
C LEU A 264 21.62 -6.30 21.20
N GLY A 265 21.49 -5.04 20.77
CA GLY A 265 22.43 -4.34 19.92
C GLY A 265 22.19 -4.44 18.41
N ALA A 266 20.97 -4.78 17.97
CA ALA A 266 20.60 -4.83 16.56
C ALA A 266 20.72 -3.45 15.87
N ASP A 267 21.08 -3.42 14.58
CA ASP A 267 21.09 -2.17 13.79
C ASP A 267 19.74 -1.90 13.10
N VAL A 268 19.04 -2.97 12.69
CA VAL A 268 17.74 -2.93 12.00
C VAL A 268 16.84 -4.02 12.57
N VAL A 269 15.59 -3.68 12.86
CA VAL A 269 14.56 -4.61 13.37
C VAL A 269 13.30 -4.45 12.53
N PHE A 270 12.74 -5.54 12.03
CA PHE A 270 11.56 -5.50 11.16
C PHE A 270 10.70 -6.75 11.34
N GLY A 271 9.51 -6.75 10.76
CA GLY A 271 8.59 -7.88 10.81
C GLY A 271 7.19 -7.49 10.37
N SER A 272 6.24 -8.40 10.55
CA SER A 272 4.81 -8.13 10.32
C SER A 272 4.11 -7.63 11.59
N ALA A 273 3.26 -6.60 11.45
CA ALA A 273 2.34 -6.18 12.51
C ALA A 273 0.97 -6.90 12.44
N GLN A 274 0.83 -7.92 11.58
CA GLN A 274 -0.46 -8.58 11.28
C GLN A 274 -1.21 -9.05 12.53
N ARG A 275 -0.53 -9.79 13.42
CA ARG A 275 -1.19 -10.41 14.57
C ARG A 275 -1.65 -9.42 15.65
N PHE A 276 -1.36 -8.13 15.46
CA PHE A 276 -1.96 -7.04 16.24
C PHE A 276 -3.28 -6.61 15.60
N GLY A 277 -4.26 -7.52 15.60
CA GLY A 277 -5.64 -7.19 15.23
C GLY A 277 -5.89 -6.93 13.75
N VAL A 278 -5.15 -7.57 12.84
CA VAL A 278 -5.40 -7.52 11.39
C VAL A 278 -5.64 -8.95 10.86
N PRO A 279 -6.69 -9.22 10.05
CA PRO A 279 -6.95 -10.57 9.52
C PRO A 279 -5.80 -11.12 8.67
N MET A 280 -5.63 -12.44 8.60
CA MET A 280 -4.61 -13.07 7.74
C MET A 280 -4.84 -12.80 6.25
N GLY A 281 -6.10 -12.72 5.82
CA GLY A 281 -6.50 -12.25 4.48
C GLY A 281 -5.91 -13.03 3.32
N PHE A 282 -5.57 -14.31 3.51
CA PHE A 282 -4.83 -15.14 2.56
C PHE A 282 -3.54 -14.48 2.05
N GLY A 283 -2.88 -13.72 2.93
CA GLY A 283 -1.56 -13.13 2.72
C GLY A 283 -1.48 -11.63 2.95
N GLY A 284 -2.62 -10.93 3.00
CA GLY A 284 -2.63 -9.50 3.26
C GLY A 284 -3.98 -8.83 2.98
N PRO A 285 -4.05 -7.51 3.19
CA PRO A 285 -2.90 -6.63 3.43
C PRO A 285 -2.48 -6.56 4.90
N HIS A 286 -1.17 -6.41 5.15
CA HIS A 286 -0.58 -6.24 6.49
C HIS A 286 0.50 -5.18 6.48
N ALA A 287 0.56 -4.33 7.50
CA ALA A 287 1.69 -3.42 7.65
C ALA A 287 2.92 -4.17 8.16
N ALA A 288 4.00 -4.12 7.40
CA ALA A 288 5.31 -4.47 7.93
C ALA A 288 5.89 -3.27 8.70
N PHE A 289 6.45 -3.54 9.89
CA PHE A 289 7.19 -2.53 10.64
C PHE A 289 8.67 -2.58 10.27
N PHE A 290 9.33 -1.43 10.31
CA PHE A 290 10.75 -1.31 10.07
C PHE A 290 11.34 -0.24 11.00
N ALA A 291 12.29 -0.65 11.84
CA ALA A 291 12.91 0.19 12.85
C ALA A 291 14.44 0.10 12.78
N THR A 292 15.12 1.20 13.12
CA THR A 292 16.58 1.30 13.04
C THR A 292 17.11 2.35 14.02
N THR A 293 18.43 2.42 14.16
CA THR A 293 19.10 3.40 15.02
C THR A 293 19.03 4.82 14.42
N GLU A 294 19.18 5.83 15.27
CA GLU A 294 19.08 7.23 14.84
C GLU A 294 20.07 7.60 13.72
N LYS A 295 21.23 6.93 13.70
CA LYS A 295 22.28 7.08 12.70
C LYS A 295 21.79 6.82 11.27
N GLN A 296 20.76 5.99 11.11
CA GLN A 296 20.25 5.54 9.82
C GLN A 296 19.03 6.32 9.31
N LYS A 297 18.65 7.43 9.98
CA LYS A 297 17.49 8.26 9.60
C LYS A 297 17.45 8.76 8.15
N ARG A 298 18.60 8.82 7.48
CA ARG A 298 18.71 9.23 6.07
C ARG A 298 18.62 8.08 5.07
N ALA A 299 18.71 6.84 5.55
CA ALA A 299 18.73 5.62 4.73
C ALA A 299 17.48 4.75 4.89
N ILE A 300 16.66 5.02 5.91
CA ILE A 300 15.40 4.31 6.18
C ILE A 300 14.42 4.43 5.00
N PRO A 301 13.79 3.32 4.57
CA PRO A 301 12.82 3.30 3.48
C PRO A 301 11.44 3.79 3.92
N GLY A 302 10.65 4.27 2.95
CA GLY A 302 9.25 4.67 3.16
C GLY A 302 9.05 5.95 3.96
N ARG A 303 7.77 6.23 4.23
CA ARG A 303 7.32 7.42 4.97
C ARG A 303 7.72 7.35 6.43
N MET A 304 7.92 8.52 7.04
CA MET A 304 8.02 8.68 8.49
C MET A 304 7.14 9.84 8.90
N ILE A 305 6.42 9.72 10.00
CA ILE A 305 5.71 10.83 10.63
C ILE A 305 6.63 11.49 11.64
N GLY A 306 6.64 12.82 11.65
CA GLY A 306 7.37 13.61 12.61
C GLY A 306 6.55 14.75 13.18
N VAL A 307 6.98 15.21 14.35
CA VAL A 307 6.43 16.35 15.06
C VAL A 307 7.05 17.64 14.52
N SER A 308 6.21 18.65 14.35
CA SER A 308 6.59 20.02 14.00
C SER A 308 5.69 21.02 14.75
N ILE A 309 5.69 22.27 14.32
CA ILE A 309 4.78 23.32 14.77
C ILE A 309 3.98 23.89 13.60
N ASP A 310 2.82 24.45 13.90
CA ASP A 310 2.05 25.30 12.99
C ASP A 310 2.48 26.78 13.08
N SER A 311 1.91 27.62 12.22
CA SER A 311 2.20 29.06 12.17
C SER A 311 1.84 29.83 13.45
N ARG A 312 1.10 29.23 14.38
CA ARG A 312 0.80 29.78 15.71
C ARG A 312 1.72 29.23 16.79
N GLY A 313 2.67 28.37 16.44
CA GLY A 313 3.57 27.70 17.36
C GLY A 313 2.97 26.49 18.07
N ASN A 314 1.75 26.07 17.70
CA ASN A 314 1.15 24.86 18.28
C ASN A 314 1.79 23.62 17.65
N GLN A 315 1.86 22.53 18.41
CA GLN A 315 2.36 21.27 17.88
C GLN A 315 1.47 20.73 16.75
N ALA A 316 2.09 20.30 15.65
CA ALA A 316 1.42 19.70 14.51
C ALA A 316 2.26 18.58 13.88
N LEU A 317 1.62 17.61 13.26
CA LEU A 317 2.27 16.43 12.67
C LEU A 317 2.42 16.56 11.16
N ARG A 318 3.47 15.96 10.58
CA ARG A 318 3.67 15.87 9.12
C ARG A 318 4.50 14.66 8.72
N MET A 319 4.54 14.35 7.43
CA MET A 319 5.51 13.38 6.88
C MET A 319 6.92 13.97 6.91
N ALA A 320 7.86 13.47 7.71
CA ALA A 320 9.21 13.98 7.90
C ALA A 320 10.23 13.42 6.89
N MET A 321 11.28 14.20 6.60
CA MET A 321 12.43 13.77 5.80
C MET A 321 12.05 13.24 4.40
N GLN A 322 11.07 13.88 3.73
CA GLN A 322 10.50 13.42 2.45
C GLN A 322 11.52 13.37 1.30
N THR A 323 12.65 14.09 1.42
CA THR A 323 13.73 14.05 0.42
C THR A 323 14.36 12.66 0.22
N ARG A 324 14.05 11.67 1.07
CA ARG A 324 14.45 10.25 0.87
C ARG A 324 13.60 9.52 -0.17
N GLU A 325 12.38 10.00 -0.41
CA GLU A 325 11.34 9.30 -1.13
C GLU A 325 11.40 9.54 -2.65
N GLN A 326 10.78 8.61 -3.39
CA GLN A 326 10.82 8.54 -4.86
C GLN A 326 10.37 9.83 -5.56
N HIS A 327 9.37 10.54 -5.01
CA HIS A 327 8.77 11.71 -5.65
C HIS A 327 9.71 12.93 -5.66
N ILE A 328 10.75 12.94 -4.81
CA ILE A 328 11.80 13.98 -4.80
C ILE A 328 13.09 13.44 -5.40
N ARG A 329 13.50 12.23 -5.01
CA ARG A 329 14.85 11.72 -5.30
C ARG A 329 14.96 10.74 -6.47
N ARG A 330 13.84 10.28 -7.06
CA ARG A 330 13.81 9.43 -8.25
C ARG A 330 14.77 8.23 -8.11
N GLU A 331 15.70 8.02 -9.03
CA GLU A 331 16.69 6.91 -9.00
C GLU A 331 17.62 6.92 -7.78
N LYS A 332 17.72 8.04 -7.05
CA LYS A 332 18.55 8.20 -5.84
C LYS A 332 17.77 8.04 -4.53
N ALA A 333 16.48 7.67 -4.62
CA ALA A 333 15.64 7.43 -3.47
C ALA A 333 16.15 6.23 -2.65
N THR A 334 15.74 6.13 -1.39
CA THR A 334 16.14 4.99 -0.53
C THR A 334 15.43 3.69 -0.91
N SER A 335 14.28 3.78 -1.58
CA SER A 335 13.42 2.70 -2.05
C SER A 335 12.49 3.24 -3.14
N ASN A 336 11.90 2.35 -3.95
CA ASN A 336 10.84 2.69 -4.91
C ASN A 336 9.45 2.78 -4.25
N ILE A 337 9.30 2.42 -2.97
CA ILE A 337 7.99 2.38 -2.31
C ILE A 337 7.26 3.73 -2.38
N CYS A 338 5.97 3.68 -2.74
CA CYS A 338 5.06 4.82 -2.78
C CYS A 338 3.80 4.52 -1.94
N THR A 339 2.84 3.75 -2.46
CA THR A 339 1.76 3.18 -1.63
C THR A 339 2.36 2.17 -0.65
N ALA A 340 1.99 2.23 0.63
CA ALA A 340 2.45 1.31 1.67
C ALA A 340 1.23 0.58 2.28
N GLN A 341 1.12 0.52 3.61
CA GLN A 341 0.06 -0.21 4.33
C GLN A 341 -0.53 0.62 5.49
N ALA A 342 -0.75 1.92 5.26
CA ALA A 342 -1.09 2.89 6.31
C ALA A 342 -2.35 2.53 7.11
N LEU A 343 -3.44 2.09 6.47
CA LEU A 343 -4.67 1.69 7.17
C LEU A 343 -4.40 0.54 8.15
N LEU A 344 -3.57 -0.43 7.75
CA LEU A 344 -3.28 -1.61 8.56
C LEU A 344 -2.27 -1.30 9.67
N ALA A 345 -1.36 -0.34 9.44
CA ALA A 345 -0.51 0.21 10.49
C ALA A 345 -1.35 0.91 11.56
N ASN A 346 -2.37 1.69 11.15
CA ASN A 346 -3.31 2.31 12.07
C ASN A 346 -4.09 1.25 12.87
N MET A 347 -4.61 0.20 12.21
CA MET A 347 -5.29 -0.90 12.91
C MET A 347 -4.39 -1.56 13.98
N ALA A 348 -3.13 -1.84 13.65
CA ALA A 348 -2.18 -2.41 14.60
C ALA A 348 -1.83 -1.46 15.76
N GLY A 349 -1.66 -0.16 15.48
CA GLY A 349 -1.47 0.86 16.51
C GLY A 349 -2.70 0.96 17.43
N PHE A 350 -3.91 0.90 16.87
CA PHE A 350 -5.16 0.89 17.62
C PHE A 350 -5.35 -0.36 18.48
N TYR A 351 -4.93 -1.52 17.99
CA TYR A 351 -4.90 -2.76 18.76
C TYR A 351 -4.03 -2.60 20.01
N ALA A 352 -2.81 -2.08 19.86
CA ALA A 352 -1.91 -1.82 20.99
C ALA A 352 -2.48 -0.77 21.96
N ILE A 353 -3.14 0.28 21.45
CA ILE A 353 -3.81 1.30 22.28
C ILE A 353 -4.96 0.70 23.08
N TYR A 354 -5.79 -0.14 22.45
CA TYR A 354 -6.97 -0.71 23.07
C TYR A 354 -6.62 -1.72 24.17
N HIS A 355 -5.58 -2.53 23.94
CA HIS A 355 -5.13 -3.52 24.93
C HIS A 355 -4.20 -2.92 25.98
N GLY A 356 -3.38 -1.92 25.62
CA GLY A 356 -2.31 -1.40 26.46
C GLY A 356 -1.24 -2.45 26.80
N PRO A 357 -0.21 -2.07 27.58
CA PRO A 357 0.87 -3.00 27.93
C PRO A 357 0.36 -4.23 28.69
N GLU A 358 -0.57 -4.07 29.64
CA GLU A 358 -1.10 -5.17 30.45
C GLU A 358 -2.00 -6.13 29.65
N GLY A 359 -2.80 -5.61 28.72
CA GLY A 359 -3.61 -6.45 27.84
C GLY A 359 -2.75 -7.27 26.89
N LEU A 360 -1.70 -6.66 26.33
CA LEU A 360 -0.74 -7.35 25.47
C LEU A 360 0.05 -8.42 26.24
N LYS A 361 0.50 -8.13 27.48
CA LYS A 361 1.13 -9.14 28.36
C LYS A 361 0.22 -10.33 28.57
N ARG A 362 -1.04 -10.10 28.95
CA ARG A 362 -2.02 -11.19 29.14
C ARG A 362 -2.20 -12.03 27.87
N ILE A 363 -2.22 -11.40 26.69
CA ILE A 363 -2.36 -12.12 25.42
C ILE A 363 -1.10 -12.94 25.15
N ALA A 364 0.08 -12.33 25.20
CA ALA A 364 1.36 -13.00 24.98
C ALA A 364 1.59 -14.15 25.97
N ASP A 365 1.39 -13.91 27.27
CA ASP A 365 1.54 -14.91 28.33
C ASP A 365 0.58 -16.09 28.13
N ARG A 366 -0.66 -15.84 27.70
CA ARG A 366 -1.62 -16.92 27.43
C ARG A 366 -1.22 -17.75 26.22
N VAL A 367 -0.82 -17.11 25.12
CA VAL A 367 -0.36 -17.81 23.91
C VAL A 367 0.86 -18.66 24.25
N HIS A 368 1.84 -18.07 24.94
CA HIS A 368 3.04 -18.73 25.39
C HIS A 368 2.73 -19.89 26.35
N ARG A 369 1.85 -19.67 27.33
CA ARG A 369 1.44 -20.69 28.29
C ARG A 369 0.85 -21.91 27.59
N LEU A 370 -0.04 -21.71 26.63
CA LEU A 370 -0.64 -22.80 25.85
C LEU A 370 0.41 -23.56 25.04
N ALA A 371 1.41 -22.86 24.48
CA ALA A 371 2.51 -23.50 23.76
C ALA A 371 3.39 -24.33 24.71
N SER A 372 3.69 -23.82 25.90
CA SER A 372 4.46 -24.55 26.92
C SER A 372 3.68 -25.73 27.50
N ILE A 373 2.35 -25.63 27.65
CA ILE A 373 1.49 -26.77 27.98
C ILE A 373 1.59 -27.83 26.89
N LEU A 374 1.33 -27.45 25.62
CA LEU A 374 1.42 -28.35 24.48
C LEU A 374 2.77 -29.07 24.43
N ALA A 375 3.87 -28.31 24.54
CA ALA A 375 5.24 -28.83 24.54
C ALA A 375 5.48 -29.81 25.69
N SER A 376 5.08 -29.46 26.92
CA SER A 376 5.27 -30.30 28.10
C SER A 376 4.51 -31.62 27.97
N GLY A 377 3.28 -31.59 27.46
CA GLY A 377 2.50 -32.81 27.21
C GLY A 377 3.08 -33.68 26.10
N LEU A 378 3.60 -33.06 25.03
CA LEU A 378 4.30 -33.78 23.96
C LEU A 378 5.58 -34.45 24.49
N GLN A 379 6.40 -33.73 25.27
CA GLN A 379 7.63 -34.26 25.87
C GLN A 379 7.33 -35.38 26.88
N ALA A 380 6.30 -35.23 27.72
CA ALA A 380 5.88 -36.24 28.69
C ALA A 380 5.41 -37.54 28.01
N ALA A 381 4.84 -37.45 26.81
CA ALA A 381 4.49 -38.59 25.96
C ALA A 381 5.67 -39.17 25.15
N GLY A 382 6.88 -38.61 25.31
CA GLY A 382 8.09 -39.08 24.63
C GLY A 382 8.29 -38.52 23.22
N ALA A 383 7.55 -37.49 22.83
CA ALA A 383 7.74 -36.83 21.54
C ALA A 383 9.03 -35.97 21.53
N GLU A 384 9.80 -36.03 20.44
CA GLU A 384 11.07 -35.31 20.30
C GLU A 384 10.85 -33.93 19.68
N LEU A 385 10.90 -32.89 20.51
CA LEU A 385 10.93 -31.50 20.03
C LEU A 385 12.33 -31.16 19.51
N VAL A 386 12.38 -30.45 18.38
CA VAL A 386 13.63 -29.96 17.78
C VAL A 386 14.22 -28.82 18.60
N ASN A 387 13.35 -28.02 19.22
CA ASN A 387 13.72 -26.82 19.97
C ASN A 387 13.47 -27.01 21.46
N ASN A 388 14.39 -26.49 22.28
CA ASN A 388 14.26 -26.46 23.74
C ASN A 388 13.75 -25.12 24.27
N SER A 389 13.56 -24.14 23.38
CA SER A 389 13.00 -22.83 23.68
C SER A 389 11.95 -22.44 22.65
N TRP A 390 10.92 -21.72 23.08
CA TRP A 390 9.83 -21.26 22.23
C TRP A 390 9.07 -20.09 22.85
N PHE A 391 8.46 -19.28 21.98
CA PHE A 391 7.38 -18.38 22.38
C PHE A 391 6.04 -19.09 22.17
N ASP A 392 5.62 -19.24 20.92
CA ASP A 392 4.33 -19.82 20.53
C ASP A 392 4.45 -20.99 19.52
N THR A 393 5.65 -21.26 19.04
CA THR A 393 5.91 -22.17 17.92
C THR A 393 6.78 -23.33 18.36
N LEU A 394 6.36 -24.54 18.02
CA LEU A 394 7.08 -25.78 18.28
C LEU A 394 7.42 -26.46 16.94
N ALA A 395 8.57 -27.13 16.89
CA ALA A 395 8.91 -28.06 15.83
C ALA A 395 9.07 -29.45 16.42
N LEU A 396 8.27 -30.40 15.93
CA LEU A 396 8.28 -31.80 16.35
C LEU A 396 8.94 -32.66 15.28
N LYS A 397 9.87 -33.52 15.68
CA LYS A 397 10.46 -34.51 14.79
C LYS A 397 9.56 -35.74 14.67
N THR A 398 9.33 -36.20 13.44
CA THR A 398 8.45 -37.35 13.17
C THR A 398 8.73 -37.98 11.82
N SER A 399 8.71 -39.30 11.76
CA SER A 399 8.75 -40.05 10.50
C SER A 399 7.37 -40.24 9.85
N ASP A 400 6.28 -39.79 10.51
CA ASP A 400 4.89 -39.97 10.07
C ASP A 400 4.24 -38.64 9.62
N GLN A 401 5.08 -37.67 9.21
CA GLN A 401 4.69 -36.29 8.91
C GLN A 401 3.43 -36.20 8.03
N GLN A 402 3.44 -36.88 6.89
CA GLN A 402 2.33 -36.86 5.93
C GLN A 402 1.02 -37.41 6.51
N ARG A 403 1.07 -38.48 7.32
CA ARG A 403 -0.16 -39.02 7.93
C ARG A 403 -0.72 -38.09 8.99
N ILE A 404 0.14 -37.42 9.77
CA ILE A 404 -0.28 -36.42 10.75
C ILE A 404 -0.97 -35.25 10.04
N LEU A 405 -0.40 -34.74 8.94
CA LEU A 405 -1.02 -33.68 8.14
C LEU A 405 -2.40 -34.08 7.63
N GLN A 406 -2.53 -35.30 7.09
CA GLN A 406 -3.84 -35.81 6.62
C GLN A 406 -4.86 -35.97 7.75
N ARG A 407 -4.44 -36.42 8.94
CA ARG A 407 -5.31 -36.43 10.13
C ARG A 407 -5.73 -35.01 10.53
N GLY A 408 -4.82 -34.05 10.45
CA GLY A 408 -5.11 -32.64 10.68
C GLY A 408 -6.15 -32.09 9.72
N TYR A 409 -5.95 -32.29 8.42
CA TYR A 409 -6.90 -31.83 7.40
C TYR A 409 -8.30 -32.41 7.63
N ALA A 410 -8.39 -33.70 7.97
CA ALA A 410 -9.66 -34.35 8.31
C ALA A 410 -10.30 -33.80 9.61
N ALA A 411 -9.51 -33.25 10.52
CA ALA A 411 -9.95 -32.63 11.78
C ALA A 411 -10.14 -31.10 11.69
N GLY A 412 -10.00 -30.51 10.50
CA GLY A 412 -10.08 -29.05 10.30
C GLY A 412 -8.90 -28.27 10.87
N VAL A 413 -7.71 -28.91 10.92
CA VAL A 413 -6.46 -28.36 11.46
C VAL A 413 -5.36 -28.37 10.41
N ASN A 414 -4.69 -27.24 10.21
CA ASN A 414 -3.49 -27.15 9.37
C ASN A 414 -2.24 -27.03 10.24
N LEU A 415 -1.26 -27.89 9.99
CA LEU A 415 0.08 -27.83 10.59
C LEU A 415 1.11 -27.57 9.48
N ARG A 416 2.29 -27.09 9.86
CA ARG A 416 3.36 -26.79 8.90
C ARG A 416 4.23 -28.01 8.64
N PRO A 417 4.35 -28.52 7.40
CA PRO A 417 5.47 -29.39 7.06
C PRO A 417 6.78 -28.59 7.08
N VAL A 418 7.77 -29.07 7.82
CA VAL A 418 9.14 -28.52 7.83
C VAL A 418 10.07 -29.64 7.34
N GLY A 419 10.66 -29.45 6.15
CA GLY A 419 11.36 -30.54 5.46
C GLY A 419 10.47 -31.78 5.30
N ASP A 420 11.08 -32.96 5.36
CA ASP A 420 10.39 -34.25 5.22
C ASP A 420 10.16 -34.99 6.55
N ASP A 421 10.71 -34.47 7.66
CA ASP A 421 10.78 -35.17 8.95
C ASP A 421 10.35 -34.33 10.17
N GLN A 422 9.79 -33.13 9.97
CA GLN A 422 9.35 -32.26 11.06
C GLN A 422 7.98 -31.64 10.83
N ILE A 423 7.26 -31.36 11.92
CA ILE A 423 6.00 -30.62 11.90
C ILE A 423 6.14 -29.38 12.77
N GLY A 424 5.91 -28.22 12.16
CA GLY A 424 5.77 -26.95 12.86
C GLY A 424 4.33 -26.73 13.34
N ILE A 425 4.19 -26.23 14.57
CA ILE A 425 2.91 -25.92 15.21
C ILE A 425 3.05 -24.55 15.87
N SER A 426 2.39 -23.53 15.32
CA SER A 426 2.37 -22.17 15.87
C SER A 426 1.01 -21.86 16.47
N LEU A 427 0.98 -21.65 17.79
CA LEU A 427 -0.23 -21.24 18.48
C LEU A 427 -0.40 -19.72 18.39
N ASP A 428 -1.62 -19.25 18.63
CA ASP A 428 -1.96 -17.85 18.44
C ASP A 428 -3.05 -17.37 19.40
N GLU A 429 -3.45 -16.10 19.28
CA GLU A 429 -4.44 -15.50 20.16
C GLU A 429 -5.79 -16.22 20.11
N THR A 430 -6.14 -16.90 19.02
CA THR A 430 -7.43 -17.60 18.91
C THR A 430 -7.43 -18.95 19.61
N THR A 431 -6.25 -19.51 19.90
CA THR A 431 -6.07 -20.83 20.51
C THR A 431 -6.67 -20.90 21.92
N THR A 432 -7.27 -22.05 22.23
CA THR A 432 -7.94 -22.38 23.49
C THR A 432 -7.36 -23.66 24.11
N ALA A 433 -7.72 -23.96 25.37
CA ALA A 433 -7.31 -25.21 26.03
C ALA A 433 -7.81 -26.47 25.26
N ALA A 434 -9.05 -26.44 24.77
CA ALA A 434 -9.60 -27.53 23.95
C ALA A 434 -8.84 -27.74 22.64
N ASP A 435 -8.25 -26.68 22.08
CA ASP A 435 -7.41 -26.80 20.89
C ASP A 435 -6.09 -27.52 21.20
N VAL A 436 -5.51 -27.28 22.39
CA VAL A 436 -4.32 -27.99 22.85
C VAL A 436 -4.62 -29.48 23.06
N GLU A 437 -5.76 -29.80 23.66
CA GLU A 437 -6.22 -31.20 23.79
C GLU A 437 -6.41 -31.85 22.41
N GLN A 438 -7.06 -31.16 21.46
CA GLN A 438 -7.22 -31.63 20.09
C GLN A 438 -5.86 -31.87 19.40
N LEU A 439 -4.87 -31.01 19.64
CA LEU A 439 -3.53 -31.17 19.11
C LEU A 439 -2.81 -32.39 19.72
N TRP A 440 -2.95 -32.64 21.02
CA TRP A 440 -2.43 -33.86 21.63
C TRP A 440 -3.11 -35.10 21.06
N GLU A 441 -4.43 -35.12 20.91
CA GLU A 441 -5.15 -36.24 20.30
C GLU A 441 -4.65 -36.51 18.88
N LEU A 442 -4.43 -35.46 18.09
CA LEU A 442 -3.95 -35.56 16.71
C LEU A 442 -2.51 -36.11 16.61
N LEU A 443 -1.64 -35.68 17.53
CA LEU A 443 -0.21 -35.99 17.51
C LEU A 443 0.13 -37.30 18.24
N LEU A 444 -0.58 -37.60 19.32
CA LEU A 444 -0.28 -38.71 20.25
C LEU A 444 -1.38 -39.79 20.25
N GLY A 445 -2.59 -39.49 19.80
CA GLY A 445 -3.77 -40.38 19.84
C GLY A 445 -4.75 -40.06 20.97
N ALA A 446 -5.97 -40.63 20.93
CA ALA A 446 -7.04 -40.33 21.89
C ALA A 446 -6.71 -40.68 23.35
N ASP A 447 -5.89 -41.71 23.59
CA ASP A 447 -5.44 -42.13 24.92
C ASP A 447 -4.08 -41.48 25.30
N HIS A 448 -3.86 -40.21 24.92
CA HIS A 448 -2.57 -39.51 25.12
C HIS A 448 -2.15 -39.34 26.59
N GLY A 449 -3.10 -39.50 27.54
CA GLY A 449 -2.82 -39.53 28.98
C GLY A 449 -2.29 -38.21 29.57
N GLN A 450 -2.43 -37.10 28.85
CA GLN A 450 -2.03 -35.77 29.31
C GLN A 450 -3.16 -35.10 30.08
N ASP A 451 -2.82 -34.37 31.14
CA ASP A 451 -3.74 -33.59 31.96
C ASP A 451 -3.35 -32.11 31.86
N LEU A 452 -4.19 -31.32 31.19
CA LEU A 452 -3.92 -29.92 30.91
C LEU A 452 -3.77 -29.09 32.18
N ASP A 453 -4.67 -29.28 33.15
CA ASP A 453 -4.69 -28.51 34.40
C ASP A 453 -3.50 -28.86 35.28
N ALA A 454 -3.09 -30.13 35.32
CA ALA A 454 -1.90 -30.56 36.06
C ALA A 454 -0.61 -29.98 35.45
N ILE A 455 -0.52 -29.93 34.12
CA ILE A 455 0.62 -29.33 33.41
C ILE A 455 0.64 -27.82 33.64
N ASP A 456 -0.49 -27.12 33.49
CA ASP A 456 -0.57 -25.68 33.75
C ASP A 456 -0.17 -25.32 35.19
N LEU A 457 -0.64 -26.10 36.17
CA LEU A 457 -0.25 -25.92 37.57
C LEU A 457 1.26 -26.06 37.77
N THR A 458 1.89 -26.99 37.07
CA THR A 458 3.35 -27.20 37.13
C THR A 458 4.09 -26.00 36.53
N ILE A 459 3.64 -25.52 35.36
CA ILE A 459 4.29 -24.38 34.70
C ILE A 459 4.07 -23.09 35.48
N SER A 460 2.90 -22.90 36.11
CA SER A 460 2.58 -21.68 36.88
C SER A 460 3.39 -21.56 38.17
N GLN A 461 3.97 -22.68 38.63
CA GLN A 461 4.93 -22.73 39.72
C GLN A 461 6.38 -22.46 39.27
N GLY A 462 6.60 -22.08 38.00
CA GLY A 462 7.89 -21.64 37.46
C GLY A 462 8.77 -22.76 36.87
N GLN A 463 8.18 -23.92 36.54
CA GLN A 463 8.87 -25.02 35.88
C GLN A 463 8.55 -25.03 34.37
N GLN A 464 9.50 -25.38 33.50
CA GLN A 464 9.25 -25.63 32.05
C GLN A 464 8.54 -24.47 31.29
N ASP A 465 8.99 -23.24 31.52
CA ASP A 465 8.40 -22.02 30.93
C ASP A 465 8.65 -21.90 29.42
N GLY A 466 9.79 -22.37 28.90
CA GLY A 466 10.11 -22.39 27.46
C GLY A 466 10.85 -21.15 26.93
N ILE A 467 10.76 -20.01 27.62
CA ILE A 467 11.62 -18.83 27.36
C ILE A 467 12.86 -18.87 28.27
N PRO A 468 14.08 -18.77 27.72
CA PRO A 468 15.30 -18.66 28.52
C PRO A 468 15.27 -17.43 29.45
N ALA A 469 15.69 -17.59 30.70
CA ALA A 469 15.57 -16.54 31.72
C ALA A 469 16.33 -15.25 31.35
N GLU A 470 17.47 -15.41 30.70
CA GLU A 470 18.33 -14.35 30.20
C GLU A 470 17.77 -13.62 28.98
N LEU A 471 16.79 -14.19 28.27
CA LEU A 471 16.12 -13.57 27.11
C LEU A 471 14.71 -13.08 27.42
N ARG A 472 14.23 -13.26 28.66
CA ARG A 472 12.96 -12.72 29.12
C ARG A 472 13.02 -11.20 29.28
N ARG A 473 12.01 -10.50 28.76
CA ARG A 473 11.92 -9.03 28.81
C ARG A 473 11.77 -8.55 30.24
N THR A 474 12.51 -7.49 30.58
CA THR A 474 12.38 -6.75 31.83
C THR A 474 12.11 -5.27 31.62
N SER A 475 12.30 -4.76 30.39
CA SER A 475 12.04 -3.37 30.03
C SER A 475 10.55 -3.08 29.93
N GLU A 476 10.16 -1.88 30.34
CA GLU A 476 8.82 -1.36 30.12
C GLU A 476 8.61 -0.99 28.63
N PHE A 477 7.36 -0.96 28.19
CA PHE A 477 6.96 -0.58 26.84
C PHE A 477 5.56 0.03 26.88
N LEU A 478 5.21 0.84 25.87
CA LEU A 478 3.93 1.51 25.74
C LEU A 478 3.60 2.35 26.99
N THR A 479 4.62 3.02 27.54
CA THR A 479 4.49 3.86 28.73
C THR A 479 3.83 5.19 28.40
N HIS A 480 3.80 5.59 27.11
CA HIS A 480 3.10 6.78 26.67
C HIS A 480 1.60 6.71 27.03
N PRO A 481 0.98 7.79 27.54
CA PRO A 481 -0.40 7.76 28.00
C PRO A 481 -1.45 7.39 26.96
N VAL A 482 -1.15 7.56 25.66
CA VAL A 482 -2.05 7.13 24.55
C VAL A 482 -2.38 5.64 24.66
N PHE A 483 -1.44 4.80 25.08
CA PHE A 483 -1.63 3.36 25.26
C PHE A 483 -2.26 2.98 26.60
N ASN A 484 -2.58 3.96 27.45
CA ASN A 484 -3.06 3.76 28.82
C ASN A 484 -4.40 4.49 29.09
N SER A 485 -5.01 5.10 28.07
CA SER A 485 -6.20 5.96 28.23
C SER A 485 -7.49 5.42 27.60
N TYR A 486 -7.41 4.50 26.63
CA TYR A 486 -8.53 4.15 25.74
C TYR A 486 -8.91 2.67 25.77
N HIS A 487 -8.90 2.03 26.94
CA HIS A 487 -9.14 0.58 27.09
C HIS A 487 -10.62 0.18 27.14
N SER A 488 -11.52 1.10 27.49
CA SER A 488 -12.97 0.84 27.38
C SER A 488 -13.41 1.01 25.93
N GLU A 489 -14.37 0.20 25.47
CA GLU A 489 -14.88 0.31 24.10
C GLU A 489 -15.45 1.70 23.79
N THR A 490 -16.08 2.36 24.76
CA THR A 490 -16.60 3.73 24.60
C THR A 490 -15.47 4.76 24.42
N GLU A 491 -14.41 4.66 25.20
CA GLU A 491 -13.28 5.58 25.06
C GLU A 491 -12.49 5.32 23.77
N MET A 492 -12.35 4.06 23.37
CA MET A 492 -11.76 3.71 22.08
C MET A 492 -12.59 4.26 20.92
N LEU A 493 -13.91 4.06 20.94
CA LEU A 493 -14.84 4.61 19.95
C LEU A 493 -14.69 6.14 19.83
N ARG A 494 -14.64 6.84 20.97
CA ARG A 494 -14.46 8.30 21.01
C ARG A 494 -13.09 8.72 20.48
N TYR A 495 -12.03 7.97 20.81
CA TYR A 495 -10.69 8.25 20.31
C TYR A 495 -10.62 8.12 18.79
N LEU A 496 -11.08 6.98 18.25
CA LEU A 496 -11.15 6.74 16.81
C LEU A 496 -11.93 7.84 16.10
N LYS A 497 -13.11 8.21 16.62
CA LYS A 497 -13.93 9.27 16.00
C LYS A 497 -13.30 10.66 16.10
N ARG A 498 -12.59 10.97 17.19
CA ARG A 498 -11.84 12.23 17.31
C ARG A 498 -10.76 12.35 16.25
N LEU A 499 -10.02 11.28 15.98
CA LEU A 499 -9.00 11.28 14.93
C LEU A 499 -9.65 11.36 13.54
N GLU A 500 -10.68 10.55 13.27
CA GLU A 500 -11.42 10.57 12.00
C GLU A 500 -11.91 11.98 11.65
N ASN A 501 -12.45 12.72 12.63
CA ASN A 501 -12.97 14.07 12.41
C ASN A 501 -11.88 15.13 12.12
N LYS A 502 -10.60 14.82 12.32
CA LYS A 502 -9.47 15.69 11.93
C LYS A 502 -9.08 15.52 10.46
N ASP A 503 -9.62 14.51 9.79
CA ASP A 503 -9.17 14.07 8.48
C ASP A 503 -10.21 14.35 7.40
N PHE A 504 -9.81 15.08 6.36
CA PHE A 504 -10.63 15.21 5.15
C PHE A 504 -10.52 13.94 4.32
N SER A 505 -11.67 13.44 3.86
CA SER A 505 -11.85 12.16 3.18
C SER A 505 -12.99 12.26 2.16
N LEU A 506 -13.24 11.22 1.36
CA LEU A 506 -14.31 11.23 0.35
C LEU A 506 -15.72 11.29 0.96
N THR A 507 -15.87 11.13 2.27
CA THR A 507 -17.16 11.37 2.96
C THR A 507 -17.49 12.85 3.11
N HIS A 508 -16.52 13.74 2.86
CA HIS A 508 -16.66 15.18 3.03
C HIS A 508 -16.87 15.91 1.70
N GLY A 509 -16.10 15.55 0.67
CA GLY A 509 -16.14 16.14 -0.66
C GLY A 509 -15.02 15.60 -1.55
N MET A 510 -14.95 16.10 -2.78
CA MET A 510 -13.99 15.65 -3.78
C MET A 510 -12.54 15.86 -3.31
N ILE A 511 -11.69 14.86 -3.57
CA ILE A 511 -10.23 14.94 -3.41
C ILE A 511 -9.60 14.83 -4.81
N PRO A 512 -9.39 15.93 -5.55
CA PRO A 512 -9.04 15.87 -6.97
C PRO A 512 -7.53 15.68 -7.21
N LEU A 513 -6.93 14.70 -6.53
CA LEU A 513 -5.51 14.38 -6.65
C LEU A 513 -5.20 13.74 -8.01
N GLY A 514 -4.50 14.49 -8.88
CA GLY A 514 -3.91 13.95 -10.12
C GLY A 514 -3.07 12.70 -9.89
N SER A 515 -3.14 11.75 -10.82
CA SER A 515 -2.49 10.44 -10.79
C SER A 515 -2.90 9.56 -9.62
N CYS A 516 -4.01 9.84 -8.94
CA CYS A 516 -4.46 9.06 -7.77
C CYS A 516 -5.83 8.40 -7.98
N THR A 517 -6.66 8.89 -8.90
CA THR A 517 -8.00 8.37 -9.19
C THR A 517 -8.81 8.14 -7.91
N MET A 518 -9.13 9.22 -7.20
CA MET A 518 -9.92 9.22 -5.96
C MET A 518 -11.41 8.94 -6.22
N LYS A 519 -11.72 7.79 -6.84
CA LYS A 519 -13.07 7.37 -7.23
C LYS A 519 -13.83 6.74 -6.05
N LEU A 520 -15.09 6.41 -6.28
CA LEU A 520 -15.92 5.69 -5.31
C LEU A 520 -15.30 4.34 -4.93
N ASN A 521 -15.17 4.10 -3.62
CA ASN A 521 -15.00 2.78 -3.02
C ASN A 521 -16.36 2.31 -2.49
N ALA A 522 -17.09 1.52 -3.27
CA ALA A 522 -18.50 1.26 -2.97
C ALA A 522 -18.68 0.27 -1.81
N SER A 523 -19.72 0.49 -0.99
CA SER A 523 -20.01 -0.37 0.16
C SER A 523 -20.17 -1.85 -0.23
N ALA A 524 -20.82 -2.15 -1.36
CA ALA A 524 -20.97 -3.52 -1.87
C ALA A 524 -19.61 -4.19 -2.18
N GLN A 525 -18.61 -3.42 -2.60
CA GLN A 525 -17.26 -3.92 -2.86
C GLN A 525 -16.48 -4.18 -1.56
N MET A 526 -16.78 -3.42 -0.51
CA MET A 526 -16.10 -3.48 0.79
C MET A 526 -16.63 -4.57 1.73
N ILE A 527 -17.92 -4.89 1.66
CA ILE A 527 -18.58 -5.88 2.54
C ILE A 527 -17.85 -7.25 2.60
N PRO A 528 -17.37 -7.84 1.50
CA PRO A 528 -16.74 -9.16 1.54
C PRO A 528 -15.44 -9.24 2.35
N LEU A 529 -14.77 -8.10 2.59
CA LEU A 529 -13.48 -8.09 3.28
C LEU A 529 -13.55 -8.67 4.70
N SER A 530 -14.67 -8.49 5.39
CA SER A 530 -14.86 -8.98 6.76
C SER A 530 -15.50 -10.37 6.82
N TRP A 531 -15.74 -11.03 5.69
CA TRP A 531 -16.22 -12.41 5.68
C TRP A 531 -15.11 -13.37 6.10
N PRO A 532 -15.33 -14.25 7.10
CA PRO A 532 -14.30 -15.17 7.59
C PRO A 532 -13.65 -16.03 6.50
N GLN A 533 -14.40 -16.39 5.46
CA GLN A 533 -13.95 -17.18 4.32
C GLN A 533 -12.91 -16.48 3.44
N PHE A 534 -12.77 -15.16 3.55
CA PHE A 534 -11.67 -14.40 2.96
C PHE A 534 -10.70 -13.90 4.05
N ALA A 535 -11.23 -13.31 5.12
CA ALA A 535 -10.44 -12.70 6.18
C ALA A 535 -9.54 -13.68 6.97
N ASN A 536 -9.99 -14.92 7.21
CA ASN A 536 -9.38 -15.84 8.18
C ASN A 536 -8.70 -17.05 7.54
N ILE A 537 -8.35 -16.97 6.25
CA ILE A 537 -7.58 -18.01 5.56
C ILE A 537 -6.09 -17.71 5.67
N HIS A 538 -5.31 -18.73 6.07
CA HIS A 538 -3.86 -18.65 6.11
C HIS A 538 -3.26 -18.70 4.69
N PRO A 539 -2.27 -17.86 4.31
CA PRO A 539 -1.74 -17.79 2.93
C PRO A 539 -1.15 -19.10 2.40
N PHE A 540 -0.66 -19.96 3.29
CA PHE A 540 -0.11 -21.28 2.95
C PHE A 540 -1.05 -22.44 3.28
N ALA A 541 -2.36 -22.19 3.42
CA ALA A 541 -3.34 -23.24 3.54
C ALA A 541 -3.31 -24.18 2.30
N PRO A 542 -3.58 -25.48 2.47
CA PRO A 542 -3.69 -26.42 1.36
C PRO A 542 -4.63 -25.96 0.24
N ARG A 543 -4.26 -26.25 -1.02
CA ARG A 543 -4.96 -25.76 -2.22
C ARG A 543 -6.45 -26.16 -2.25
N ASP A 544 -6.81 -27.33 -1.74
CA ASP A 544 -8.19 -27.84 -1.67
C ASP A 544 -9.07 -27.08 -0.66
N GLN A 545 -8.47 -26.30 0.25
CA GLN A 545 -9.18 -25.46 1.21
C GLN A 545 -9.45 -24.05 0.70
N VAL A 546 -8.88 -23.66 -0.45
CA VAL A 546 -8.91 -22.27 -0.94
C VAL A 546 -9.47 -22.14 -2.35
N GLN A 547 -10.37 -23.05 -2.73
CA GLN A 547 -10.96 -23.10 -4.07
C GLN A 547 -11.74 -21.83 -4.43
N GLY A 548 -12.39 -21.19 -3.45
CA GLY A 548 -13.05 -19.89 -3.63
C GLY A 548 -12.07 -18.78 -3.97
N TYR A 549 -10.92 -18.73 -3.28
CA TYR A 549 -9.85 -17.78 -3.62
C TYR A 549 -9.28 -18.02 -5.01
N MET A 550 -9.02 -19.28 -5.38
CA MET A 550 -8.48 -19.60 -6.70
C MET A 550 -9.45 -19.18 -7.81
N GLN A 551 -10.74 -19.50 -7.65
CA GLN A 551 -11.76 -19.05 -8.58
C GLN A 551 -11.83 -17.52 -8.70
N LEU A 552 -11.83 -16.80 -7.56
CA LEU A 552 -11.85 -15.33 -7.55
C LEU A 552 -10.65 -14.73 -8.29
N ILE A 553 -9.46 -15.27 -8.03
CA ILE A 553 -8.20 -14.82 -8.62
C ILE A 553 -8.20 -15.09 -10.12
N ASP A 554 -8.56 -16.30 -10.56
CA ASP A 554 -8.60 -16.68 -11.98
C ASP A 554 -9.62 -15.83 -12.76
N GLU A 555 -10.79 -15.56 -12.17
CA GLU A 555 -11.81 -14.70 -12.79
C GLU A 555 -11.33 -13.25 -12.90
N LEU A 556 -10.73 -12.69 -11.85
CA LEU A 556 -10.17 -11.35 -11.91
C LEU A 556 -9.00 -11.30 -12.90
N GLU A 557 -8.16 -12.33 -12.97
CA GLU A 557 -7.08 -12.44 -13.95
C GLU A 557 -7.63 -12.33 -15.38
N ALA A 558 -8.66 -13.11 -15.70
CA ALA A 558 -9.30 -13.10 -17.01
C ALA A 558 -9.91 -11.73 -17.35
N MET A 559 -10.54 -11.06 -16.38
CA MET A 559 -11.07 -9.71 -16.56
C MET A 559 -9.97 -8.69 -16.85
N LEU A 560 -8.85 -8.74 -16.10
CA LEU A 560 -7.73 -7.82 -16.30
C LEU A 560 -6.99 -8.09 -17.61
N VAL A 561 -6.84 -9.35 -18.02
CA VAL A 561 -6.34 -9.75 -19.34
C VAL A 561 -7.19 -9.10 -20.44
N GLU A 562 -8.51 -9.21 -20.36
CA GLU A 562 -9.40 -8.62 -21.35
C GLU A 562 -9.31 -7.08 -21.36
N VAL A 563 -9.29 -6.44 -20.20
CA VAL A 563 -9.21 -4.96 -20.08
C VAL A 563 -7.89 -4.40 -20.61
N THR A 564 -6.80 -5.17 -20.55
CA THR A 564 -5.46 -4.70 -20.92
C THR A 564 -4.96 -5.18 -22.27
N GLY A 565 -5.51 -6.28 -22.80
CA GLY A 565 -5.03 -6.93 -24.01
C GLY A 565 -3.69 -7.66 -23.84
N TYR A 566 -3.32 -7.99 -22.60
CA TYR A 566 -2.21 -8.89 -22.29
C TYR A 566 -2.65 -10.35 -22.37
N ASP A 567 -1.72 -11.29 -22.13
CA ASP A 567 -1.98 -12.73 -22.26
C ASP A 567 -2.00 -13.45 -20.91
N LYS A 568 -1.34 -12.88 -19.89
CA LYS A 568 -1.28 -13.42 -18.52
C LYS A 568 -1.15 -12.29 -17.51
N VAL A 569 -1.71 -12.47 -16.31
CA VAL A 569 -1.51 -11.53 -15.19
C VAL A 569 -0.92 -12.25 -13.97
N SER A 570 0.04 -11.60 -13.30
CA SER A 570 0.51 -12.00 -11.96
C SER A 570 -0.09 -11.10 -10.89
N MET A 571 -0.74 -11.71 -9.90
CA MET A 571 -1.32 -11.02 -8.73
C MET A 571 -0.34 -10.89 -7.57
N GLN A 572 0.92 -11.30 -7.71
CA GLN A 572 1.88 -11.30 -6.60
C GLN A 572 2.26 -9.89 -6.10
N PRO A 573 2.52 -8.89 -6.97
CA PRO A 573 3.01 -7.59 -6.50
C PRO A 573 1.95 -6.80 -5.73
N ASN A 574 2.26 -6.43 -4.49
CA ASN A 574 1.36 -5.77 -3.53
C ASN A 574 1.44 -4.23 -3.52
N SER A 575 1.97 -3.62 -4.59
CA SER A 575 1.86 -2.16 -4.86
C SER A 575 2.23 -1.86 -6.31
N GLY A 576 1.88 -0.68 -6.82
CA GLY A 576 2.27 -0.28 -8.19
C GLY A 576 3.78 -0.31 -8.42
N ALA A 577 4.56 0.24 -7.47
CA ALA A 577 6.02 0.21 -7.52
C ALA A 577 6.60 -1.22 -7.49
N GLN A 578 5.97 -2.15 -6.77
CA GLN A 578 6.33 -3.56 -6.84
C GLN A 578 5.97 -4.20 -8.19
N GLY A 579 4.88 -3.76 -8.83
CA GLY A 579 4.53 -4.16 -10.19
C GLY A 579 5.52 -3.63 -11.23
N GLU A 580 6.03 -2.40 -11.08
CA GLU A 580 7.17 -1.91 -11.87
C GLU A 580 8.39 -2.80 -11.72
N TYR A 581 8.83 -3.04 -10.49
CA TYR A 581 9.97 -3.90 -10.24
C TYR A 581 9.77 -5.31 -10.83
N ALA A 582 8.60 -5.93 -10.60
CA ALA A 582 8.30 -7.27 -11.12
C ALA A 582 8.27 -7.33 -12.65
N GLY A 583 7.73 -6.30 -13.32
CA GLY A 583 7.73 -6.24 -14.78
C GLY A 583 9.12 -6.05 -15.37
N LEU A 584 9.96 -5.21 -14.74
CA LEU A 584 11.36 -5.05 -15.14
C LEU A 584 12.17 -6.34 -14.92
N LEU A 585 11.92 -7.08 -13.82
CA LEU A 585 12.51 -8.39 -13.60
C LEU A 585 12.11 -9.38 -14.71
N ALA A 586 10.84 -9.42 -15.11
CA ALA A 586 10.37 -10.28 -16.19
C ALA A 586 11.08 -9.97 -17.52
N ILE A 587 11.25 -8.68 -17.84
CA ILE A 587 12.02 -8.23 -19.02
C ILE A 587 13.47 -8.71 -18.93
N ARG A 588 14.14 -8.49 -17.80
CA ARG A 588 15.55 -8.86 -17.61
C ARG A 588 15.74 -10.38 -17.73
N LYS A 589 14.88 -11.17 -17.09
CA LYS A 589 14.92 -12.63 -17.14
C LYS A 589 14.60 -13.18 -18.52
N TYR A 590 13.68 -12.56 -19.25
CA TYR A 590 13.45 -12.87 -20.65
C TYR A 590 14.71 -12.62 -21.50
N GLN A 591 15.33 -11.45 -21.37
CA GLN A 591 16.55 -11.10 -22.12
C GLN A 591 17.72 -12.03 -21.78
N GLU A 592 17.93 -12.37 -20.51
CA GLU A 592 18.90 -13.38 -20.07
C GLU A 592 18.65 -14.73 -20.75
N SER A 593 17.39 -15.17 -20.84
CA SER A 593 17.03 -16.46 -21.43
C SER A 593 17.33 -16.57 -22.92
N ILE A 594 17.39 -15.45 -23.64
CA ILE A 594 17.70 -15.39 -25.08
C ILE A 594 19.15 -14.97 -25.37
N GLY A 595 20.00 -14.85 -24.34
CA GLY A 595 21.41 -14.47 -24.49
C GLY A 595 21.66 -12.94 -24.54
N GLU A 596 20.65 -12.13 -24.26
CA GLU A 596 20.67 -10.66 -24.35
C GLU A 596 20.69 -9.99 -22.96
N GLY A 597 21.07 -10.71 -21.89
CA GLY A 597 21.07 -10.19 -20.51
C GLY A 597 22.04 -9.02 -20.24
N HIS A 598 22.90 -8.69 -21.21
CA HIS A 598 23.79 -7.52 -21.16
C HIS A 598 23.03 -6.19 -21.32
N ARG A 599 21.81 -6.21 -21.87
CA ARG A 599 20.97 -5.02 -22.08
C ARG A 599 20.49 -4.44 -20.77
N ASP A 600 21.05 -3.31 -20.34
CA ASP A 600 20.75 -2.67 -19.05
C ASP A 600 20.31 -1.20 -19.17
N ILE A 601 20.16 -0.65 -20.38
CA ILE A 601 19.67 0.72 -20.57
C ILE A 601 18.14 0.75 -20.47
N CYS A 602 17.63 1.58 -19.56
CA CYS A 602 16.21 1.87 -19.43
C CYS A 602 15.94 3.32 -19.84
N LEU A 603 15.23 3.51 -20.95
CA LEU A 603 14.77 4.83 -21.40
C LEU A 603 13.58 5.25 -20.54
N ILE A 604 13.60 6.46 -19.99
CA ILE A 604 12.53 6.99 -19.16
C ILE A 604 12.25 8.45 -19.54
N PRO A 605 11.02 8.80 -19.98
CA PRO A 605 10.66 10.19 -20.24
C PRO A 605 10.83 11.06 -18.99
N SER A 606 11.24 12.32 -19.19
CA SER A 606 11.44 13.29 -18.09
C SER A 606 10.16 13.50 -17.25
N SER A 607 8.99 13.32 -17.85
CA SER A 607 7.66 13.39 -17.22
C SER A 607 7.27 12.20 -16.34
N ALA A 608 7.98 11.06 -16.41
CA ALA A 608 7.60 9.83 -15.71
C ALA A 608 7.55 10.00 -14.18
N HIS A 609 6.68 9.22 -13.53
CA HIS A 609 6.58 9.17 -12.07
C HIS A 609 7.91 8.76 -11.43
N GLY A 610 8.17 9.24 -10.21
CA GLY A 610 9.46 9.02 -9.53
C GLY A 610 9.73 7.56 -9.16
N THR A 611 8.70 6.71 -9.15
CA THR A 611 8.83 5.26 -8.96
C THR A 611 9.54 4.61 -10.14
N ASN A 612 9.28 5.01 -11.38
CA ASN A 612 9.88 4.41 -12.58
C ASN A 612 11.42 4.39 -12.51
N PRO A 613 12.12 5.52 -12.34
CA PRO A 613 13.58 5.52 -12.22
C PRO A 613 14.09 4.84 -10.95
N ALA A 614 13.32 4.86 -9.84
CA ALA A 614 13.69 4.13 -8.63
C ALA A 614 13.60 2.60 -8.82
N SER A 615 12.56 2.11 -9.49
CA SER A 615 12.36 0.70 -9.85
C SER A 615 13.40 0.23 -10.87
N ALA A 616 13.74 1.06 -11.86
CA ALA A 616 14.81 0.78 -12.82
C ALA A 616 16.17 0.65 -12.14
N ALA A 617 16.53 1.60 -11.26
CA ALA A 617 17.76 1.52 -10.47
C ALA A 617 17.79 0.27 -9.56
N MET A 618 16.63 -0.10 -9.02
CA MET A 618 16.47 -1.29 -8.18
C MET A 618 16.62 -2.61 -8.97
N ALA A 619 16.36 -2.60 -10.27
CA ALA A 619 16.62 -3.69 -11.20
C ALA A 619 18.01 -3.62 -11.88
N ALA A 620 18.94 -2.81 -11.33
CA ALA A 620 20.27 -2.52 -11.89
C ALA A 620 20.28 -2.03 -13.34
N MET A 621 19.24 -1.32 -13.76
CA MET A 621 19.22 -0.66 -15.05
C MET A 621 19.83 0.74 -14.95
N LYS A 622 20.51 1.17 -16.02
CA LYS A 622 20.99 2.54 -16.19
C LYS A 622 19.87 3.37 -16.83
N VAL A 623 19.41 4.37 -16.08
CA VAL A 623 18.37 5.29 -16.57
C VAL A 623 18.99 6.27 -17.56
N VAL A 624 18.42 6.32 -18.77
CA VAL A 624 18.67 7.38 -19.76
C VAL A 624 17.38 8.17 -19.91
N VAL A 625 17.47 9.47 -19.64
CA VAL A 625 16.31 10.36 -19.74
C VAL A 625 16.01 10.63 -21.21
N VAL A 626 14.73 10.54 -21.57
CA VAL A 626 14.21 11.01 -22.86
C VAL A 626 13.50 12.33 -22.63
N GLU A 627 13.80 13.32 -23.46
CA GLU A 627 13.22 14.65 -23.32
C GLU A 627 11.72 14.66 -23.68
N CYS A 628 11.02 15.70 -23.22
CA CYS A 628 9.66 15.99 -23.65
C CYS A 628 9.65 17.26 -24.51
N ASP A 629 8.78 17.30 -25.51
CA ASP A 629 8.61 18.48 -26.36
C ASP A 629 7.93 19.64 -25.59
N GLU A 630 7.82 20.82 -26.22
CA GLU A 630 7.19 22.00 -25.61
C GLU A 630 5.69 21.80 -25.30
N LEU A 631 5.06 20.79 -25.89
CA LEU A 631 3.67 20.40 -25.65
C LEU A 631 3.54 19.31 -24.57
N GLY A 632 4.66 18.89 -23.98
CA GLY A 632 4.72 17.88 -22.93
C GLY A 632 4.60 16.43 -23.41
N ASN A 633 4.69 16.16 -24.72
CA ASN A 633 4.74 14.79 -25.24
C ASN A 633 6.17 14.24 -25.16
N VAL A 634 6.35 12.92 -25.30
CA VAL A 634 7.69 12.36 -25.51
C VAL A 634 8.26 12.91 -26.82
N ASP A 635 9.50 13.44 -26.78
CA ASP A 635 10.21 13.82 -27.99
C ASP A 635 10.61 12.55 -28.75
N ILE A 636 9.92 12.27 -29.85
CA ILE A 636 10.13 11.05 -30.66
C ILE A 636 11.51 11.07 -31.34
N ASP A 637 12.01 12.25 -31.71
CA ASP A 637 13.32 12.37 -32.37
C ASP A 637 14.44 12.12 -31.35
N ASP A 638 14.34 12.66 -30.14
CA ASP A 638 15.26 12.34 -29.05
C ASP A 638 15.15 10.86 -28.65
N LEU A 639 13.93 10.33 -28.46
CA LEU A 639 13.72 8.90 -28.16
C LEU A 639 14.43 8.01 -29.20
N LYS A 640 14.25 8.31 -30.49
CA LYS A 640 14.88 7.58 -31.57
C LYS A 640 16.40 7.69 -31.50
N ALA A 641 16.93 8.89 -31.26
CA ALA A 641 18.37 9.10 -31.11
C ALA A 641 18.94 8.31 -29.92
N GLN A 642 18.27 8.32 -28.77
CA GLN A 642 18.68 7.54 -27.60
C GLN A 642 18.57 6.02 -27.86
N ALA A 643 17.49 5.55 -28.47
CA ALA A 643 17.29 4.14 -28.78
C ALA A 643 18.34 3.62 -29.78
N GLU A 644 18.68 4.40 -30.81
CA GLU A 644 19.74 4.06 -31.78
C GLU A 644 21.13 4.13 -31.14
N ALA A 645 21.41 5.13 -30.30
CA ALA A 645 22.68 5.28 -29.60
C ALA A 645 22.95 4.15 -28.60
N HIS A 646 21.88 3.61 -28.00
CA HIS A 646 21.94 2.54 -27.01
C HIS A 646 21.46 1.18 -27.55
N LYS A 647 21.31 1.01 -28.87
CA LYS A 647 20.68 -0.17 -29.49
C LYS A 647 21.22 -1.51 -28.98
N ASP A 648 22.53 -1.63 -28.79
CA ASP A 648 23.16 -2.88 -28.38
C ASP A 648 22.89 -3.18 -26.89
N ASP A 649 22.68 -2.16 -26.06
CA ASP A 649 22.48 -2.27 -24.61
C ASP A 649 21.03 -1.94 -24.16
N LEU A 650 20.13 -1.64 -25.10
CA LEU A 650 18.75 -1.19 -24.82
C LEU A 650 17.93 -2.33 -24.20
N SER A 651 17.59 -2.18 -22.92
CA SER A 651 16.73 -3.11 -22.19
C SER A 651 15.27 -2.81 -22.45
N CYS A 652 14.83 -1.60 -22.11
CA CYS A 652 13.43 -1.23 -22.20
C CYS A 652 13.18 0.28 -22.21
N LEU A 653 11.97 0.66 -22.58
CA LEU A 653 11.36 1.96 -22.30
C LEU A 653 10.35 1.79 -21.16
N MET A 654 10.34 2.71 -20.20
CA MET A 654 9.21 2.88 -19.27
C MET A 654 8.42 4.14 -19.66
N ILE A 655 7.16 3.97 -20.03
CA ILE A 655 6.27 5.07 -20.44
C ILE A 655 4.94 5.01 -19.69
N THR A 656 4.33 6.16 -19.41
CA THR A 656 2.97 6.22 -18.83
C THR A 656 1.99 6.62 -19.93
N TYR A 657 0.84 5.94 -20.03
CA TYR A 657 -0.17 6.28 -21.04
C TYR A 657 -1.60 6.31 -20.47
N PRO A 658 -2.41 7.34 -20.80
CA PRO A 658 -1.96 8.67 -21.23
C PRO A 658 -0.92 9.25 -20.25
N SER A 659 -0.11 10.18 -20.72
CA SER A 659 1.08 10.64 -19.98
C SER A 659 0.71 11.26 -18.64
N THR A 660 1.69 11.42 -17.74
CA THR A 660 1.53 12.14 -16.46
C THR A 660 1.15 13.61 -16.64
N HIS A 661 1.20 14.14 -17.87
CA HIS A 661 0.69 15.47 -18.22
C HIS A 661 -0.83 15.49 -18.50
N GLY A 662 -1.50 14.33 -18.44
CA GLY A 662 -2.94 14.23 -18.68
C GLY A 662 -3.33 14.32 -20.15
N VAL A 663 -2.46 13.91 -21.08
CA VAL A 663 -2.69 14.01 -22.52
C VAL A 663 -2.45 12.68 -23.24
N TYR A 664 -3.20 12.44 -24.32
CA TYR A 664 -2.98 11.31 -25.22
C TYR A 664 -1.96 11.67 -26.29
N GLU A 665 -0.81 11.00 -26.26
CA GLU A 665 0.19 11.12 -27.31
C GLU A 665 -0.27 10.35 -28.57
N GLU A 666 -0.29 11.02 -29.73
CA GLU A 666 -0.72 10.41 -30.99
C GLU A 666 0.30 9.38 -31.51
N GLY A 667 1.59 9.57 -31.21
CA GLY A 667 2.71 8.75 -31.68
C GLY A 667 3.01 7.50 -30.85
N ILE A 668 2.16 7.09 -29.90
CA ILE A 668 2.48 6.03 -28.93
C ILE A 668 2.84 4.68 -29.56
N LYS A 669 2.21 4.31 -30.69
CA LYS A 669 2.56 3.08 -31.43
C LYS A 669 3.96 3.17 -32.03
N GLN A 670 4.27 4.32 -32.64
CA GLN A 670 5.60 4.58 -33.21
C GLN A 670 6.67 4.56 -32.11
N ILE A 671 6.38 5.08 -30.92
CA ILE A 671 7.27 5.00 -29.74
C ILE A 671 7.56 3.54 -29.39
N CYS A 672 6.53 2.68 -29.36
CA CYS A 672 6.71 1.24 -29.11
C CYS A 672 7.55 0.59 -30.22
N ASP A 673 7.23 0.85 -31.48
CA ASP A 673 7.93 0.31 -32.64
C ASP A 673 9.42 0.69 -32.63
N ILE A 674 9.77 1.94 -32.31
CA ILE A 674 11.16 2.41 -32.20
C ILE A 674 11.95 1.59 -31.16
N VAL A 675 11.34 1.29 -30.02
CA VAL A 675 11.99 0.53 -28.95
C VAL A 675 12.17 -0.93 -29.37
N HIS A 676 11.14 -1.53 -29.96
CA HIS A 676 11.18 -2.92 -30.46
C HIS A 676 12.18 -3.09 -31.60
N ASP A 677 12.25 -2.16 -32.55
CA ASP A 677 13.20 -2.16 -33.67
C ASP A 677 14.67 -2.07 -33.22
N ASN A 678 14.89 -1.57 -32.00
CA ASN A 678 16.20 -1.48 -31.35
C ASN A 678 16.42 -2.57 -30.27
N GLY A 679 15.56 -3.60 -30.22
CA GLY A 679 15.73 -4.78 -29.37
C GLY A 679 15.28 -4.62 -27.92
N GLY A 680 14.70 -3.47 -27.56
CA GLY A 680 14.16 -3.23 -26.23
C GLY A 680 12.76 -3.84 -26.03
N GLN A 681 12.28 -3.79 -24.79
CA GLN A 681 10.90 -4.09 -24.41
C GLN A 681 10.17 -2.79 -23.98
N VAL A 682 8.85 -2.79 -24.04
CA VAL A 682 8.03 -1.64 -23.62
C VAL A 682 7.32 -1.97 -22.32
N TYR A 683 7.71 -1.28 -21.26
CA TYR A 683 6.98 -1.23 -20.00
C TYR A 683 6.04 -0.03 -20.01
N MET A 684 4.73 -0.26 -19.95
CA MET A 684 3.75 0.81 -19.82
C MET A 684 3.22 0.88 -18.38
N ASP A 685 3.48 1.98 -17.69
CA ASP A 685 2.88 2.31 -16.41
C ASP A 685 1.36 2.50 -16.57
N GLY A 686 0.59 1.59 -15.95
CA GLY A 686 -0.86 1.55 -16.02
C GLY A 686 -1.57 2.31 -14.90
N ALA A 687 -0.89 3.20 -14.16
CA ALA A 687 -1.53 4.06 -13.16
C ALA A 687 -2.66 4.92 -13.76
N ASN A 688 -2.55 5.29 -15.03
CA ASN A 688 -3.51 6.12 -15.77
C ASN A 688 -4.55 5.30 -16.56
N MET A 689 -4.73 4.02 -16.24
CA MET A 689 -5.71 3.16 -16.92
C MET A 689 -7.16 3.64 -16.78
N ASN A 690 -7.48 4.54 -15.84
CA ASN A 690 -8.83 5.13 -15.74
C ASN A 690 -9.23 5.95 -16.98
N ALA A 691 -8.28 6.32 -17.83
CA ALA A 691 -8.53 6.91 -19.14
C ALA A 691 -8.61 5.86 -20.27
N GLN A 692 -8.16 4.62 -20.05
CA GLN A 692 -8.07 3.62 -21.12
C GLN A 692 -9.16 2.54 -21.09
N VAL A 693 -9.65 2.12 -19.92
CA VAL A 693 -10.53 0.94 -19.79
C VAL A 693 -11.74 1.04 -20.72
N GLY A 694 -11.87 0.07 -21.64
CA GLY A 694 -12.98 0.03 -22.62
C GLY A 694 -12.80 0.93 -23.84
N LEU A 695 -11.76 1.77 -23.89
CA LEU A 695 -11.45 2.64 -25.03
C LEU A 695 -10.19 2.21 -25.78
N SER A 696 -9.16 1.73 -25.07
CA SER A 696 -7.91 1.22 -25.63
C SER A 696 -7.33 0.12 -24.73
N LYS A 697 -6.34 -0.62 -25.25
CA LYS A 697 -5.68 -1.73 -24.55
C LYS A 697 -4.16 -1.60 -24.69
N PRO A 698 -3.38 -1.44 -23.60
CA PRO A 698 -1.91 -1.38 -23.66
C PRO A 698 -1.27 -2.47 -24.52
N GLY A 699 -1.73 -3.71 -24.38
CA GLY A 699 -1.20 -4.84 -25.14
C GLY A 699 -1.54 -4.81 -26.64
N LEU A 700 -2.50 -3.98 -27.09
CA LEU A 700 -2.78 -3.75 -28.51
C LEU A 700 -2.10 -2.48 -29.06
N ILE A 701 -1.60 -1.62 -28.16
CA ILE A 701 -0.81 -0.43 -28.51
C ILE A 701 0.63 -0.84 -28.89
N GLY A 702 1.19 -1.82 -28.19
CA GLY A 702 2.58 -2.26 -28.36
C GLY A 702 3.32 -2.47 -27.05
N SER A 703 2.64 -2.33 -25.90
CA SER A 703 3.25 -2.61 -24.61
C SER A 703 3.43 -4.12 -24.39
N ASP A 704 4.58 -4.50 -23.82
CA ASP A 704 4.91 -5.88 -23.47
C ASP A 704 4.48 -6.22 -22.04
N VAL A 705 4.52 -5.24 -21.14
CA VAL A 705 4.15 -5.40 -19.72
C VAL A 705 3.61 -4.10 -19.14
N SER A 706 2.61 -4.20 -18.26
CA SER A 706 2.15 -3.10 -17.41
C SER A 706 1.83 -3.59 -16.02
N HIS A 707 2.09 -2.75 -15.02
CA HIS A 707 1.36 -2.87 -13.76
C HIS A 707 0.02 -2.13 -13.84
N LEU A 708 -0.92 -2.52 -12.98
CA LEU A 708 -2.18 -1.80 -12.75
C LEU A 708 -2.28 -1.38 -11.28
N ASN A 709 -2.66 -0.14 -11.00
CA ASN A 709 -3.01 0.26 -9.64
C ASN A 709 -4.47 -0.09 -9.36
N LEU A 710 -4.72 -1.25 -8.73
CA LEU A 710 -6.09 -1.62 -8.33
C LEU A 710 -6.71 -0.63 -7.33
N HIS A 711 -5.86 0.05 -6.55
CA HIS A 711 -6.21 1.11 -5.59
C HIS A 711 -6.36 2.50 -6.20
N LYS A 712 -6.33 2.59 -7.53
CA LYS A 712 -6.70 3.78 -8.30
C LYS A 712 -7.87 3.41 -9.21
N THR A 713 -7.57 2.71 -10.31
CA THR A 713 -8.53 2.42 -11.38
C THR A 713 -9.63 1.45 -10.95
N PHE A 714 -9.34 0.47 -10.09
CA PHE A 714 -10.23 -0.65 -9.78
C PHE A 714 -10.73 -0.66 -8.32
N ALA A 715 -10.93 0.54 -7.78
CA ALA A 715 -11.70 0.85 -6.57
C ALA A 715 -11.21 0.28 -5.22
N ILE A 716 -10.03 -0.35 -5.13
CA ILE A 716 -9.43 -0.63 -3.81
C ILE A 716 -9.24 0.72 -3.07
N PRO A 717 -9.61 0.81 -1.78
CA PRO A 717 -9.53 2.06 -1.04
C PRO A 717 -8.08 2.52 -0.82
N HIS A 718 -7.89 3.84 -0.87
CA HIS A 718 -6.59 4.49 -0.72
C HIS A 718 -5.98 4.37 0.69
N GLY A 719 -6.79 4.15 1.72
CA GLY A 719 -6.38 3.73 3.07
C GLY A 719 -5.50 4.72 3.84
N GLY A 720 -5.52 6.01 3.48
CA GLY A 720 -4.61 7.02 4.04
C GLY A 720 -3.16 6.89 3.55
N GLY A 721 -2.91 6.10 2.50
CA GLY A 721 -1.58 5.80 1.97
C GLY A 721 -1.25 4.31 1.85
N GLY A 722 -2.27 3.45 1.75
CA GLY A 722 -2.16 1.99 1.68
C GLY A 722 -3.31 1.29 2.43
N PRO A 723 -3.87 0.19 1.91
CA PRO A 723 -3.18 -0.79 1.06
C PRO A 723 -3.22 -0.50 -0.44
N GLY A 724 -2.36 -1.21 -1.18
CA GLY A 724 -2.42 -1.28 -2.64
C GLY A 724 -2.27 -2.72 -3.14
N MET A 725 -2.59 -2.90 -4.42
CA MET A 725 -2.23 -4.06 -5.25
C MET A 725 -1.75 -3.55 -6.61
N GLY A 726 -0.69 -4.17 -7.13
CA GLY A 726 -0.02 -3.79 -8.37
C GLY A 726 0.17 -4.95 -9.33
N PRO A 727 -0.89 -5.73 -9.68
CA PRO A 727 -0.74 -6.87 -10.56
C PRO A 727 -0.13 -6.45 -11.90
N ILE A 728 0.67 -7.34 -12.49
CA ILE A 728 1.30 -7.10 -13.79
C ILE A 728 0.65 -7.95 -14.88
N GLY A 729 0.18 -7.30 -15.94
CA GLY A 729 -0.21 -7.96 -17.18
C GLY A 729 0.97 -8.01 -18.14
N VAL A 730 1.18 -9.16 -18.78
CA VAL A 730 2.31 -9.38 -19.69
C VAL A 730 1.90 -10.06 -20.99
N LYS A 731 2.65 -9.81 -22.06
CA LYS A 731 2.60 -10.59 -23.29
C LYS A 731 3.18 -11.99 -23.09
N SER A 732 2.78 -12.91 -23.97
CA SER A 732 3.04 -14.34 -23.88
C SER A 732 4.51 -14.70 -23.70
N HIS A 733 5.44 -13.96 -24.33
CA HIS A 733 6.88 -14.22 -24.23
C HIS A 733 7.47 -13.90 -22.84
N LEU A 734 6.81 -13.01 -22.08
CA LEU A 734 7.21 -12.67 -20.70
C LEU A 734 6.52 -13.55 -19.64
N ALA A 735 5.43 -14.23 -19.98
CA ALA A 735 4.65 -15.04 -19.03
C ALA A 735 5.46 -16.10 -18.24
N PRO A 736 6.43 -16.82 -18.85
CA PRO A 736 7.28 -17.76 -18.09
C PRO A 736 8.18 -17.09 -17.04
N PHE A 737 8.41 -15.77 -17.16
CA PHE A 737 9.29 -14.99 -16.30
C PHE A 737 8.53 -14.12 -15.29
N LEU A 738 7.24 -14.41 -15.07
CA LEU A 738 6.49 -13.84 -13.97
C LEU A 738 7.04 -14.32 -12.61
N PRO A 739 6.80 -13.60 -11.51
CA PRO A 739 7.22 -14.04 -10.18
C PRO A 739 6.62 -15.40 -9.79
N ASN A 740 7.41 -16.23 -9.12
CA ASN A 740 6.97 -17.50 -8.51
C ASN A 740 7.12 -17.40 -6.98
N HIS A 741 7.03 -18.50 -6.24
CA HIS A 741 7.12 -18.46 -4.78
C HIS A 741 7.62 -19.78 -4.19
N ALA A 742 8.67 -19.75 -3.36
CA ALA A 742 9.33 -20.95 -2.83
C ALA A 742 8.43 -21.83 -1.95
N VAL A 743 7.50 -21.24 -1.18
CA VAL A 743 6.63 -21.99 -0.24
C VAL A 743 5.36 -22.53 -0.90
N SER A 744 4.81 -21.81 -1.87
CA SER A 744 3.54 -22.13 -2.52
C SER A 744 3.67 -21.78 -4.00
N PRO A 745 4.34 -22.65 -4.78
CA PRO A 745 4.62 -22.39 -6.18
C PRO A 745 3.35 -22.09 -6.99
N ILE A 746 3.51 -21.23 -7.98
CA ILE A 746 2.48 -20.84 -8.94
C ILE A 746 2.74 -21.62 -10.24
N GLU A 747 1.69 -22.19 -10.82
CA GLU A 747 1.77 -22.89 -12.10
C GLU A 747 1.92 -21.89 -13.25
N GLY A 748 2.80 -22.20 -14.22
CA GLY A 748 3.07 -21.36 -15.39
C GLY A 748 4.47 -20.74 -15.38
N PRO A 749 4.81 -19.88 -14.39
CA PRO A 749 6.15 -19.33 -14.27
C PRO A 749 7.24 -20.39 -14.08
N LEU A 750 8.46 -20.12 -14.55
CA LEU A 750 9.60 -21.02 -14.35
C LEU A 750 9.89 -21.18 -12.85
N ALA A 751 10.28 -22.39 -12.44
CA ALA A 751 10.61 -22.69 -11.05
C ALA A 751 11.86 -21.93 -10.54
N SER A 752 12.68 -21.41 -11.46
CA SER A 752 13.84 -20.57 -11.14
C SER A 752 13.48 -19.12 -10.83
N MET A 753 12.25 -18.69 -11.11
CA MET A 753 11.79 -17.35 -10.75
C MET A 753 11.58 -17.30 -9.23
N GLY A 754 12.08 -16.25 -8.60
CA GLY A 754 11.85 -16.02 -7.17
C GLY A 754 10.60 -15.16 -6.91
N ALA A 755 10.38 -14.85 -5.64
CA ALA A 755 9.26 -14.03 -5.19
C ALA A 755 9.61 -12.53 -5.12
N VAL A 756 8.63 -11.68 -5.39
CA VAL A 756 8.69 -10.23 -5.15
C VAL A 756 7.93 -9.80 -3.90
N SER A 757 7.00 -10.60 -3.41
CA SER A 757 6.20 -10.37 -2.19
C SER A 757 6.18 -11.61 -1.30
N ALA A 758 5.84 -11.45 -0.03
CA ALA A 758 5.89 -12.54 0.97
C ALA A 758 4.91 -13.70 0.73
N THR A 759 3.92 -13.51 -0.16
CA THR A 759 2.90 -14.51 -0.48
C THR A 759 2.68 -14.58 -1.99
N PRO A 760 2.19 -15.71 -2.53
CA PRO A 760 2.04 -15.90 -3.98
C PRO A 760 1.05 -14.93 -4.64
N PHE A 761 0.11 -14.37 -3.89
CA PHE A 761 -0.96 -13.50 -4.40
C PHE A 761 -1.04 -12.15 -3.67
N GLY A 762 0.05 -11.74 -3.02
CA GLY A 762 0.13 -10.48 -2.27
C GLY A 762 -0.99 -10.35 -1.23
N SER A 763 -1.72 -9.23 -1.31
CA SER A 763 -2.86 -8.93 -0.44
C SER A 763 -4.16 -9.51 -1.00
N ALA A 764 -4.30 -10.84 -1.00
CA ALA A 764 -5.37 -11.52 -1.71
C ALA A 764 -6.79 -11.12 -1.28
N SER A 765 -7.03 -10.82 0.01
CA SER A 765 -8.36 -10.45 0.51
C SER A 765 -8.95 -9.21 -0.18
N ILE A 766 -8.14 -8.21 -0.56
CA ILE A 766 -8.63 -6.98 -1.19
C ILE A 766 -8.86 -7.13 -2.70
N LEU A 767 -8.53 -8.28 -3.29
CA LEU A 767 -8.88 -8.57 -4.70
C LEU A 767 -10.40 -8.72 -4.90
N THR A 768 -11.16 -9.03 -3.84
CA THR A 768 -12.63 -9.07 -3.89
C THR A 768 -13.23 -7.74 -4.33
N ILE A 769 -12.59 -6.61 -3.98
CA ILE A 769 -13.05 -5.26 -4.32
C ILE A 769 -12.99 -5.03 -5.83
N SER A 770 -11.84 -5.29 -6.44
CA SER A 770 -11.64 -5.07 -7.88
C SER A 770 -12.43 -6.07 -8.72
N TRP A 771 -12.57 -7.32 -8.25
CA TRP A 771 -13.48 -8.28 -8.86
C TRP A 771 -14.93 -7.77 -8.83
N ALA A 772 -15.40 -7.29 -7.67
CA ALA A 772 -16.74 -6.75 -7.52
C ALA A 772 -16.95 -5.52 -8.41
N TYR A 773 -15.98 -4.61 -8.48
CA TYR A 773 -16.02 -3.44 -9.37
C TYR A 773 -16.24 -3.85 -10.85
N CYS A 774 -15.47 -4.82 -11.35
CA CYS A 774 -15.61 -5.30 -12.72
C CYS A 774 -16.95 -6.01 -12.94
N ALA A 775 -17.41 -6.83 -11.99
CA ALA A 775 -18.67 -7.56 -12.09
C ALA A 775 -19.91 -6.65 -12.01
N LEU A 776 -19.85 -5.58 -11.20
CA LEU A 776 -20.94 -4.63 -11.05
C LEU A 776 -21.11 -3.76 -12.30
N LEU A 777 -20.00 -3.32 -12.90
CA LEU A 777 -20.04 -2.44 -14.07
C LEU A 777 -20.18 -3.20 -15.39
N GLY A 778 -19.57 -4.38 -15.50
CA GLY A 778 -19.47 -5.12 -16.75
C GLY A 778 -18.79 -4.32 -17.87
N ALA A 779 -18.85 -4.82 -19.11
CA ALA A 779 -18.20 -4.18 -20.26
C ALA A 779 -18.64 -2.71 -20.46
N GLN A 780 -19.95 -2.45 -20.45
CA GLN A 780 -20.51 -1.13 -20.75
C GLN A 780 -20.28 -0.12 -19.63
N GLY A 781 -20.47 -0.53 -18.36
CA GLY A 781 -20.25 0.35 -17.22
C GLY A 781 -18.79 0.77 -17.09
N LEU A 782 -17.85 -0.16 -17.33
CA LEU A 782 -16.42 0.12 -17.31
C LEU A 782 -16.01 1.13 -18.38
N GLN A 783 -16.46 0.93 -19.62
CA GLN A 783 -16.23 1.91 -20.69
C GLN A 783 -16.84 3.27 -20.33
N LYS A 784 -18.09 3.29 -19.85
CA LYS A 784 -18.79 4.52 -19.50
C LYS A 784 -18.10 5.28 -18.36
N SER A 785 -17.54 4.58 -17.36
CA SER A 785 -16.71 5.18 -16.32
C SER A 785 -15.54 5.95 -16.90
N THR A 786 -14.78 5.33 -17.79
CA THR A 786 -13.66 5.99 -18.49
C THR A 786 -14.13 7.22 -19.27
N GLU A 787 -15.22 7.11 -20.02
CA GLU A 787 -15.73 8.22 -20.83
C GLU A 787 -16.18 9.40 -19.96
N VAL A 788 -16.82 9.14 -18.81
CA VAL A 788 -17.26 10.18 -17.88
C VAL A 788 -16.10 10.78 -17.10
N ALA A 789 -15.05 10.02 -16.78
CA ALA A 789 -13.81 10.58 -16.21
C ALA A 789 -13.19 11.62 -17.15
N ILE A 790 -13.14 11.32 -18.46
CA ILE A 790 -12.67 12.25 -19.49
C ILE A 790 -13.61 13.47 -19.61
N LEU A 791 -14.92 13.26 -19.57
CA LEU A 791 -15.91 14.36 -19.57
C LEU A 791 -15.73 15.30 -18.38
N ASN A 792 -15.61 14.76 -17.18
CA ASN A 792 -15.44 15.52 -15.94
C ASN A 792 -14.17 16.37 -16.00
N ALA A 793 -13.05 15.76 -16.42
CA ALA A 793 -11.76 16.46 -16.55
C ALA A 793 -11.83 17.59 -17.59
N ASN A 794 -12.41 17.34 -18.77
CA ASN A 794 -12.51 18.37 -19.82
C ASN A 794 -13.48 19.49 -19.44
N TYR A 795 -14.61 19.18 -18.81
CA TYR A 795 -15.55 20.19 -18.30
C TYR A 795 -14.87 21.11 -17.29
N LEU A 796 -14.17 20.54 -16.32
CA LEU A 796 -13.43 21.30 -15.31
C LEU A 796 -12.33 22.15 -15.96
N THR A 797 -11.54 21.55 -16.86
CA THR A 797 -10.45 22.22 -17.57
C THR A 797 -10.96 23.43 -18.35
N GLU A 798 -12.05 23.29 -19.09
CA GLU A 798 -12.65 24.37 -19.86
C GLU A 798 -13.03 25.55 -18.97
N LYS A 799 -13.70 25.27 -17.84
CA LYS A 799 -14.12 26.31 -16.88
C LYS A 799 -12.94 27.01 -16.21
N LEU A 800 -11.86 26.30 -15.89
CA LEU A 800 -10.67 26.90 -15.28
C LEU A 800 -9.82 27.68 -16.28
N SER A 801 -9.81 27.28 -17.56
CA SER A 801 -8.90 27.84 -18.56
C SER A 801 -9.07 29.34 -18.86
N ALA A 802 -10.26 29.89 -18.58
CA ALA A 802 -10.51 31.33 -18.69
C ALA A 802 -9.80 32.16 -17.60
N HIS A 803 -9.28 31.51 -16.56
CA HIS A 803 -8.79 32.14 -15.34
C HIS A 803 -7.38 31.71 -14.95
N TYR A 804 -7.02 30.46 -15.29
CA TYR A 804 -5.72 29.86 -15.09
C TYR A 804 -5.17 29.30 -16.40
N PRO A 805 -3.87 29.46 -16.68
CA PRO A 805 -3.27 28.77 -17.81
C PRO A 805 -3.32 27.24 -17.60
N ILE A 806 -3.75 26.52 -18.62
CA ILE A 806 -3.67 25.05 -18.67
C ILE A 806 -2.38 24.70 -19.39
N LEU A 807 -1.50 23.94 -18.73
CA LEU A 807 -0.13 23.77 -19.19
C LEU A 807 -0.03 22.92 -20.45
N TYR A 808 -0.77 21.81 -20.50
CA TYR A 808 -0.73 20.86 -21.60
C TYR A 808 -2.14 20.48 -22.04
N ARG A 809 -2.32 20.36 -23.36
CA ARG A 809 -3.54 19.88 -24.01
C ARG A 809 -3.16 19.03 -25.21
N GLY A 810 -3.90 17.96 -25.42
CA GLY A 810 -3.72 17.07 -26.56
C GLY A 810 -4.48 17.56 -27.79
N ARG A 811 -4.73 16.60 -28.70
CA ARG A 811 -5.52 16.79 -29.91
C ARG A 811 -6.85 17.49 -29.63
N ASN A 812 -7.22 18.43 -30.51
CA ASN A 812 -8.45 19.22 -30.42
C ASN A 812 -8.63 19.97 -29.09
N ASP A 813 -7.52 20.37 -28.47
CA ASP A 813 -7.49 21.13 -27.22
C ASP A 813 -8.13 20.37 -26.04
N ARG A 814 -8.10 19.02 -26.07
CA ARG A 814 -8.67 18.15 -25.04
C ARG A 814 -7.61 17.58 -24.11
N VAL A 815 -8.03 17.28 -22.88
CA VAL A 815 -7.24 16.50 -21.91
C VAL A 815 -7.81 15.08 -21.80
N ALA A 816 -7.05 14.17 -21.17
CA ALA A 816 -7.51 12.83 -20.84
C ALA A 816 -8.42 12.85 -19.59
N HIS A 817 -8.05 12.18 -18.51
CA HIS A 817 -8.77 12.11 -17.24
C HIS A 817 -8.29 13.15 -16.20
N GLU A 818 -7.25 13.92 -16.50
CA GLU A 818 -6.66 14.91 -15.61
C GLU A 818 -6.07 16.09 -16.39
N CYS A 819 -5.85 17.23 -15.72
CA CYS A 819 -5.22 18.41 -16.31
C CYS A 819 -4.20 19.06 -15.36
N ILE A 820 -3.26 19.83 -15.92
CA ILE A 820 -2.29 20.63 -15.14
C ILE A 820 -2.62 22.12 -15.26
N VAL A 821 -2.84 22.74 -14.09
CA VAL A 821 -3.04 24.18 -13.93
C VAL A 821 -1.69 24.83 -13.62
N ASP A 822 -1.23 25.74 -14.47
CA ASP A 822 0.07 26.40 -14.32
C ASP A 822 -0.02 27.63 -13.40
N ILE A 823 0.56 27.51 -12.20
CA ILE A 823 0.58 28.60 -11.21
C ILE A 823 1.86 29.44 -11.33
N ARG A 824 2.87 29.01 -12.08
CA ARG A 824 4.17 29.70 -12.15
C ARG A 824 4.06 31.15 -12.63
N PRO A 825 3.30 31.47 -13.70
CA PRO A 825 3.10 32.87 -14.12
C PRO A 825 2.37 33.71 -13.07
N LEU A 826 1.43 33.11 -12.34
CA LEU A 826 0.71 33.79 -11.26
C LEU A 826 1.64 34.08 -10.08
N LYS A 827 2.51 33.13 -9.72
CA LYS A 827 3.52 33.31 -8.67
C LYS A 827 4.51 34.41 -9.00
N GLU A 828 5.00 34.46 -10.24
CA GLU A 828 5.88 35.54 -10.69
C GLU A 828 5.18 36.91 -10.60
N ALA A 829 3.91 36.98 -10.99
CA ALA A 829 3.17 38.23 -11.03
C ALA A 829 2.60 38.70 -9.67
N SER A 830 2.38 37.80 -8.71
CA SER A 830 1.66 38.10 -7.46
C SER A 830 2.38 37.70 -6.17
N GLY A 831 3.41 36.86 -6.26
CA GLY A 831 4.03 36.22 -5.10
C GLY A 831 3.21 35.08 -4.47
N ILE A 832 2.00 34.80 -4.98
CA ILE A 832 1.15 33.69 -4.52
C ILE A 832 1.59 32.37 -5.17
N SER A 833 1.89 31.39 -4.34
CA SER A 833 2.36 30.07 -4.78
C SER A 833 1.24 29.04 -4.90
N GLU A 834 1.56 27.92 -5.53
CA GLU A 834 0.75 26.71 -5.56
C GLU A 834 0.44 26.17 -4.15
N GLU A 835 1.36 26.33 -3.20
CA GLU A 835 1.16 25.96 -1.81
C GLU A 835 0.13 26.87 -1.13
N ASP A 836 0.17 28.17 -1.38
CA ASP A 836 -0.82 29.12 -0.86
C ASP A 836 -2.24 28.77 -1.33
N ILE A 837 -2.39 28.41 -2.62
CA ILE A 837 -3.66 27.94 -3.20
C ILE A 837 -4.08 26.61 -2.55
N ALA A 838 -3.16 25.65 -2.42
CA ALA A 838 -3.44 24.35 -1.81
C ALA A 838 -3.94 24.49 -0.36
N LYS A 839 -3.33 25.37 0.44
CA LYS A 839 -3.79 25.66 1.80
C LYS A 839 -5.11 26.40 1.81
N ARG A 840 -5.31 27.36 0.90
CA ARG A 840 -6.55 28.13 0.81
C ARG A 840 -7.74 27.26 0.43
N LEU A 841 -7.58 26.25 -0.43
CA LEU A 841 -8.63 25.29 -0.76
C LEU A 841 -9.23 24.57 0.45
N MET A 842 -8.45 24.39 1.53
CA MET A 842 -8.96 23.81 2.79
C MET A 842 -10.06 24.66 3.40
N ASP A 843 -9.94 25.99 3.31
CA ASP A 843 -10.97 26.92 3.80
C ASP A 843 -12.25 26.82 2.97
N PHE A 844 -12.13 26.39 1.70
CA PHE A 844 -13.25 26.12 0.80
C PHE A 844 -13.83 24.70 0.96
N GLY A 845 -13.29 23.90 1.89
CA GLY A 845 -13.74 22.53 2.12
C GLY A 845 -13.28 21.54 1.06
N PHE A 846 -12.05 21.72 0.54
CA PHE A 846 -11.42 20.79 -0.40
C PHE A 846 -10.04 20.37 0.08
N HIS A 847 -9.69 19.11 -0.18
CA HIS A 847 -8.30 18.70 -0.26
C HIS A 847 -7.69 19.26 -1.55
N ALA A 848 -6.42 19.69 -1.49
CA ALA A 848 -5.73 20.20 -2.67
C ALA A 848 -5.54 19.11 -3.75
N PRO A 849 -5.49 19.48 -5.05
CA PRO A 849 -4.98 18.61 -6.10
C PRO A 849 -3.52 18.21 -5.88
N THR A 850 -2.97 17.36 -6.76
CA THR A 850 -1.57 16.96 -6.70
C THR A 850 -0.68 18.19 -6.95
N MET A 851 0.27 18.43 -6.07
CA MET A 851 1.05 19.67 -6.04
C MET A 851 2.49 19.43 -6.52
N SER A 852 2.97 20.31 -7.41
CA SER A 852 4.37 20.35 -7.86
C SER A 852 4.90 19.05 -8.50
N PHE A 853 4.01 18.22 -9.03
CA PHE A 853 4.30 17.03 -9.82
C PHE A 853 3.25 16.89 -10.93
N PRO A 854 3.64 16.49 -12.16
CA PRO A 854 5.01 16.24 -12.64
C PRO A 854 5.84 17.51 -12.87
N VAL A 855 5.20 18.69 -12.90
CA VAL A 855 5.87 19.98 -13.08
C VAL A 855 5.91 20.74 -11.76
N ALA A 856 7.10 21.21 -11.36
CA ALA A 856 7.25 21.99 -10.14
C ALA A 856 6.50 23.33 -10.24
N GLY A 857 5.77 23.72 -9.19
CA GLY A 857 5.01 24.97 -9.17
C GLY A 857 3.63 24.93 -9.83
N THR A 858 3.09 23.73 -10.09
CA THR A 858 1.76 23.55 -10.71
C THR A 858 0.82 22.73 -9.83
N LEU A 859 -0.46 22.68 -10.21
CA LEU A 859 -1.48 21.81 -9.61
C LEU A 859 -2.05 20.85 -10.66
N MET A 860 -2.03 19.55 -10.39
CA MET A 860 -2.59 18.51 -11.27
C MET A 860 -3.90 17.97 -10.71
N VAL A 861 -4.96 18.11 -11.50
CA VAL A 861 -6.36 17.95 -11.08
C VAL A 861 -6.99 16.76 -11.81
N GLU A 862 -7.44 15.76 -11.05
CA GLU A 862 -8.17 14.58 -11.56
C GLU A 862 -9.50 14.43 -10.81
N PRO A 863 -10.66 14.72 -11.43
CA PRO A 863 -11.95 14.64 -10.75
C PRO A 863 -12.54 13.22 -10.66
N THR A 864 -12.09 12.29 -11.51
CA THR A 864 -12.71 10.97 -11.72
C THR A 864 -14.15 11.03 -12.23
N GLU A 865 -14.73 9.87 -12.53
CA GLU A 865 -16.11 9.70 -12.97
C GLU A 865 -17.14 9.74 -11.86
N SER A 866 -16.72 9.58 -10.59
CA SER A 866 -17.63 9.42 -9.45
C SER A 866 -18.14 10.73 -8.87
N GLU A 867 -17.54 11.86 -9.27
CA GLU A 867 -17.91 13.16 -8.74
C GLU A 867 -19.02 13.81 -9.55
N SER A 868 -20.06 14.28 -8.86
CA SER A 868 -21.21 14.91 -9.50
C SER A 868 -20.84 16.26 -10.11
N LYS A 869 -21.59 16.69 -11.13
CA LYS A 869 -21.42 18.04 -11.70
C LYS A 869 -21.47 19.15 -10.64
N ALA A 870 -22.33 19.00 -9.63
CA ALA A 870 -22.45 19.97 -8.54
C ALA A 870 -21.16 20.08 -7.71
N GLU A 871 -20.46 18.96 -7.48
CA GLU A 871 -19.18 18.96 -6.77
C GLU A 871 -18.04 19.54 -7.62
N LEU A 872 -18.04 19.24 -8.93
CA LEU A 872 -17.12 19.88 -9.89
C LEU A 872 -17.33 21.41 -9.89
N ASP A 873 -18.57 21.86 -9.95
CA ASP A 873 -18.92 23.29 -9.93
C ASP A 873 -18.50 23.97 -8.62
N ARG A 874 -18.61 23.29 -7.46
CA ARG A 874 -18.11 23.80 -6.19
C ARG A 874 -16.58 23.98 -6.20
N PHE A 875 -15.84 23.03 -6.76
CA PHE A 875 -14.40 23.14 -6.88
C PHE A 875 -13.99 24.26 -7.85
N ILE A 876 -14.71 24.40 -8.97
CA ILE A 876 -14.53 25.50 -9.92
C ILE A 876 -14.80 26.83 -9.21
N GLU A 877 -15.93 26.99 -8.51
CA GLU A 877 -16.24 28.20 -7.74
C GLU A 877 -15.10 28.55 -6.77
N ALA A 878 -14.61 27.57 -6.01
CA ALA A 878 -13.48 27.76 -5.10
C ALA A 878 -12.22 28.26 -5.82
N MET A 879 -11.83 27.62 -6.91
CA MET A 879 -10.68 28.04 -7.72
C MET A 879 -10.86 29.43 -8.32
N LEU A 880 -12.06 29.79 -8.77
CA LEU A 880 -12.36 31.12 -9.31
C LEU A 880 -12.36 32.20 -8.22
N THR A 881 -12.88 31.92 -7.04
CA THR A 881 -12.79 32.84 -5.89
C THR A 881 -11.34 33.04 -5.47
N ILE A 882 -10.54 31.96 -5.41
CA ILE A 882 -9.10 32.05 -5.14
C ILE A 882 -8.40 32.89 -6.22
N ARG A 883 -8.78 32.75 -7.50
CA ARG A 883 -8.22 33.56 -8.58
C ARG A 883 -8.47 35.05 -8.36
N GLU A 884 -9.67 35.38 -7.89
CA GLU A 884 -10.05 36.76 -7.56
C GLU A 884 -9.25 37.27 -6.35
N GLU A 885 -9.06 36.47 -5.30
CA GLU A 885 -8.16 36.84 -4.19
C GLU A 885 -6.72 37.10 -4.66
N ILE A 886 -6.21 36.32 -5.62
CA ILE A 886 -4.90 36.56 -6.25
C ILE A 886 -4.89 37.89 -7.03
N ARG A 887 -5.95 38.21 -7.78
CA ARG A 887 -6.06 39.49 -8.50
C ARG A 887 -6.03 40.68 -7.53
N GLN A 888 -6.76 40.57 -6.41
CA GLN A 888 -6.78 41.60 -5.38
C GLN A 888 -5.40 41.84 -4.77
N VAL A 889 -4.58 40.79 -4.61
CA VAL A 889 -3.16 40.94 -4.23
C VAL A 889 -2.35 41.64 -5.33
N GLN A 890 -2.52 41.25 -6.60
CA GLN A 890 -1.82 41.88 -7.74
C GLN A 890 -2.10 43.38 -7.87
N GLU A 891 -3.32 43.79 -7.57
CA GLU A 891 -3.77 45.19 -7.65
C GLU A 891 -3.54 45.98 -6.36
N GLY A 892 -3.05 45.33 -5.30
CA GLY A 892 -2.79 45.95 -3.99
C GLY A 892 -4.06 46.25 -3.19
N GLU A 893 -5.20 45.63 -3.52
CA GLU A 893 -6.43 45.68 -2.73
C GLU A 893 -6.30 44.82 -1.46
N LEU A 894 -5.58 43.70 -1.53
CA LEU A 894 -5.15 42.90 -0.39
C LEU A 894 -3.64 43.07 -0.19
N ASP A 895 -3.22 43.08 1.08
CA ASP A 895 -1.80 43.10 1.45
C ASP A 895 -1.08 41.87 0.87
N ALA A 896 0.16 42.04 0.39
CA ALA A 896 0.90 40.97 -0.30
C ALA A 896 1.28 39.81 0.62
N ASP A 897 1.52 40.07 1.91
CA ASP A 897 2.02 39.11 2.88
C ASP A 897 0.96 38.76 3.95
N ASN A 898 -0.02 39.62 4.19
CA ASN A 898 -1.09 39.43 5.16
C ASN A 898 -2.49 39.39 4.50
N ASN A 899 -2.77 38.32 3.76
CA ASN A 899 -4.04 38.07 3.07
C ASN A 899 -4.58 36.66 3.37
N PRO A 900 -5.80 36.30 2.93
CA PRO A 900 -6.34 34.97 3.18
C PRO A 900 -5.49 33.83 2.61
N LEU A 901 -4.82 34.02 1.47
CA LEU A 901 -3.99 32.99 0.81
C LEU A 901 -2.73 32.67 1.62
N LYS A 902 -2.01 33.70 2.09
CA LYS A 902 -0.77 33.55 2.90
C LYS A 902 -1.03 33.00 4.29
N ASN A 903 -2.19 33.32 4.87
CA ASN A 903 -2.55 32.92 6.23
C ASN A 903 -3.38 31.62 6.28
N ALA A 904 -3.77 31.06 5.13
CA ALA A 904 -4.47 29.78 5.08
C ALA A 904 -3.58 28.62 5.52
N PRO A 905 -4.15 27.55 6.11
CA PRO A 905 -5.57 27.41 6.44
C PRO A 905 -5.97 28.11 7.75
N HIS A 906 -7.27 28.40 7.87
CA HIS A 906 -7.87 29.03 9.04
C HIS A 906 -8.58 28.01 9.93
N THR A 907 -8.20 27.96 11.20
CA THR A 907 -8.70 26.99 12.17
C THR A 907 -9.84 27.55 13.02
N GLN A 908 -10.50 26.70 13.81
CA GLN A 908 -11.48 27.16 14.82
C GLN A 908 -10.85 28.14 15.82
N ALA A 909 -9.57 27.93 16.17
CA ALA A 909 -8.85 28.77 17.11
C ALA A 909 -8.65 30.19 16.57
N ASP A 910 -8.57 30.40 15.25
CA ASP A 910 -8.47 31.74 14.65
C ASP A 910 -9.74 32.59 14.86
N ILE A 911 -10.88 31.95 15.09
CA ILE A 911 -12.16 32.63 15.30
C ILE A 911 -12.37 32.96 16.77
N VAL A 912 -12.03 32.01 17.64
CA VAL A 912 -12.37 32.06 19.06
C VAL A 912 -11.32 32.81 19.88
N GLU A 913 -10.06 32.77 19.46
CA GLU A 913 -8.94 33.29 20.25
C GLU A 913 -8.39 34.60 19.68
N GLY A 914 -8.11 35.55 20.58
CA GLY A 914 -7.40 36.80 20.26
C GLY A 914 -8.20 37.85 19.50
N ASP A 915 -7.54 39.00 19.29
CA ASP A 915 -8.02 40.07 18.42
C ASP A 915 -7.71 39.71 16.95
N TRP A 916 -8.63 40.07 16.04
CA TRP A 916 -8.49 39.80 14.61
C TRP A 916 -7.72 40.93 13.91
N ASP A 917 -6.38 40.84 13.93
CA ASP A 917 -5.47 41.81 13.30
C ASP A 917 -5.09 41.42 11.86
N ARG A 918 -6.12 41.18 11.03
CA ARG A 918 -5.98 40.79 9.62
C ARG A 918 -6.83 41.74 8.76
N PRO A 919 -6.35 42.20 7.58
CA PRO A 919 -7.05 43.21 6.76
C PRO A 919 -8.24 42.67 5.96
N TYR A 920 -8.71 41.46 6.28
CA TYR A 920 -9.86 40.78 5.67
C TYR A 920 -10.77 40.26 6.78
N SER A 921 -12.03 39.95 6.49
CA SER A 921 -12.97 39.53 7.54
C SER A 921 -12.81 38.07 7.96
N ARG A 922 -13.22 37.73 9.19
CA ARG A 922 -13.36 36.33 9.65
C ARG A 922 -14.27 35.51 8.72
N GLU A 923 -15.32 36.14 8.19
CA GLU A 923 -16.23 35.50 7.26
C GLU A 923 -15.54 35.14 5.95
N GLN A 924 -14.76 36.05 5.36
CA GLN A 924 -13.93 35.78 4.18
C GLN A 924 -12.91 34.68 4.46
N ALA A 925 -12.33 34.65 5.66
CA ALA A 925 -11.37 33.62 6.04
C ALA A 925 -11.99 32.21 6.04
N VAL A 926 -13.12 32.02 6.74
CA VAL A 926 -13.62 30.67 7.09
C VAL A 926 -14.89 30.25 6.36
N PHE A 927 -15.62 31.19 5.77
CA PHE A 927 -16.80 30.97 4.94
C PHE A 927 -16.71 31.77 3.63
N PRO A 928 -15.66 31.54 2.81
CA PRO A 928 -15.43 32.32 1.59
C PRO A 928 -16.57 32.19 0.56
N VAL A 929 -17.35 31.11 0.64
CA VAL A 929 -18.59 30.93 -0.13
C VAL A 929 -19.77 30.62 0.80
N PRO A 930 -21.01 31.08 0.47
CA PRO A 930 -22.17 30.93 1.35
C PRO A 930 -22.52 29.48 1.72
N SER A 931 -22.28 28.53 0.81
CA SER A 931 -22.61 27.11 0.98
C SER A 931 -21.91 26.48 2.19
N LEU A 932 -20.72 26.94 2.55
CA LEU A 932 -19.93 26.43 3.68
C LEU A 932 -20.52 26.73 5.05
N LYS A 933 -21.47 27.67 5.15
CA LYS A 933 -22.17 27.95 6.41
C LYS A 933 -23.05 26.77 6.85
N HIS A 934 -23.43 25.88 5.93
CA HIS A 934 -24.26 24.72 6.22
C HIS A 934 -23.46 23.46 6.54
N SER A 935 -22.28 23.31 5.94
CA SER A 935 -21.40 22.16 6.14
C SER A 935 -19.95 22.62 6.04
N LYS A 936 -19.28 22.76 7.19
CA LYS A 936 -17.89 23.21 7.30
C LYS A 936 -17.03 22.09 7.86
N PHE A 937 -16.03 21.68 7.09
CA PHE A 937 -14.89 20.95 7.61
C PHE A 937 -13.87 21.95 8.15
N TRP A 938 -13.30 21.68 9.32
CA TRP A 938 -12.31 22.55 9.96
C TRP A 938 -10.91 21.97 9.82
N PRO A 939 -9.96 22.72 9.24
CA PRO A 939 -8.53 22.40 9.37
C PRO A 939 -8.17 22.25 10.86
N SER A 940 -7.44 21.18 11.17
CA SER A 940 -7.09 20.81 12.56
C SER A 940 -5.85 21.54 13.08
N SER A 941 -5.04 22.09 12.19
CA SER A 941 -3.90 22.94 12.52
C SER A 941 -3.81 24.09 11.52
N ASN A 942 -3.14 25.18 11.91
CA ASN A 942 -2.73 26.18 10.95
C ASN A 942 -1.60 25.64 10.06
N ARG A 943 -1.08 26.47 9.15
CA ARG A 943 -0.06 26.08 8.18
C ARG A 943 1.17 25.50 8.90
N ILE A 944 1.58 24.29 8.50
CA ILE A 944 2.68 23.58 9.17
C ILE A 944 4.05 24.09 8.71
N ASP A 945 4.97 24.28 9.65
CA ASP A 945 6.37 24.56 9.34
C ASP A 945 7.11 23.26 8.97
N ASN A 946 7.32 23.08 7.67
CA ASN A 946 8.03 21.94 7.12
C ASN A 946 9.54 21.92 7.47
N VAL A 947 10.17 23.09 7.57
CA VAL A 947 11.61 23.24 7.79
C VAL A 947 11.95 23.03 9.26
N TYR A 948 11.11 23.53 10.18
CA TYR A 948 11.27 23.32 11.61
C TYR A 948 11.29 21.83 11.96
N GLY A 949 10.32 21.05 11.47
CA GLY A 949 10.23 19.61 11.77
C GLY A 949 11.43 18.80 11.27
N ASP A 950 11.94 19.10 10.07
CA ASP A 950 13.13 18.41 9.54
C ASP A 950 14.42 18.82 10.28
N ARG A 951 14.48 20.02 10.87
CA ARG A 951 15.59 20.47 11.73
C ARG A 951 15.51 19.94 13.16
N ASN A 952 14.30 19.82 13.71
CA ASN A 952 14.00 19.36 15.06
C ASN A 952 13.31 18.00 15.01
N PHE A 953 13.99 17.05 14.40
CA PHE A 953 13.41 15.76 14.04
C PHE A 953 13.03 14.93 15.26
N VAL A 954 11.71 14.76 15.46
CA VAL A 954 11.11 13.90 16.48
C VAL A 954 10.08 13.01 15.78
N CYS A 955 10.20 11.68 15.90
CA CYS A 955 9.29 10.71 15.28
C CYS A 955 8.61 9.78 16.31
N SER A 956 8.61 10.19 17.58
CA SER A 956 7.94 9.58 18.72
C SER A 956 6.72 10.39 19.13
N CYS A 957 5.83 9.78 19.92
CA CYS A 957 4.76 10.53 20.57
C CYS A 957 5.38 11.60 21.47
N PRO A 958 5.02 12.90 21.30
CA PRO A 958 5.53 13.97 22.14
C PRO A 958 4.96 13.87 23.56
N SER A 959 5.62 14.48 24.53
CA SER A 959 5.26 14.36 25.94
C SER A 959 3.92 15.05 26.25
N ILE A 960 3.16 14.58 27.25
CA ILE A 960 1.90 15.24 27.64
C ILE A 960 2.10 16.70 28.06
N ASP A 961 3.26 17.05 28.64
CA ASP A 961 3.52 18.43 29.06
C ASP A 961 3.65 19.40 27.87
N GLU A 962 3.81 18.89 26.65
CA GLU A 962 3.73 19.67 25.40
C GLU A 962 2.29 19.82 24.86
N TYR A 963 1.32 19.08 25.42
CA TYR A 963 -0.12 19.19 25.13
C TYR A 963 -0.92 19.98 26.20
N ARG A 964 -0.25 20.47 27.25
CA ARG A 964 -0.80 21.32 28.32
C ARG A 964 -0.41 22.76 28.10
#